data_AF-A0A7Y9KSZ0-F1
#
_entry.id   AF-A0A7Y9KSZ0-F1
#
_cell.length_a   1.000
_cell.length_b   1.000
_cell.length_c   1.000
_cell.angle_alpha   90.00
_cell.angle_beta   90.00
_cell.angle_gamma   90.00
#
_symmetry.space_group_name_H-M   'P 1'
#
loop_
_entity.id
_entity.type
_entity.pdbx_description
1 polymer ?
#
loop_
_entity_poly.entity_id
_entity_poly.type
_entity_poly.pdbx_seq_one_letter_code
_entity_poly.pdbx_strand_id
1 'polypeptide(L)'
;MNGETDDMQPESRVDRLAELSLDSPELSPFRQSIREWTLFELLKADGFTTVGSVASLSRSELCDVPNIGEQSVDEVAELLDRIRTALRWDDPAPSSHLPVVDFDWEPQPLSPAGWDVVEERPKPKWQDLGGRAKVGDAPASPNTLGSEFPGLTLLAGRSLSDPLLKAAWVEPGDGLAHSWLARTGAALIGDLLALTRQDLLHLRGLGPSKVRRLYDYLGRLAGAAPTIVAWDDVAATPAPDTPSADSRRHAILEMVVAWASSVAGATTWGEALMVSAEAMPADVAGAWQELLAMDLPALVERSPLAEFLADDPRRSRVLIDRVASSEPLTLQELATEFGVTRERMRQIESKSLERLRSNFDSSPTWRVVRWAAERVVAQAGAYAPSDVLARALPRWSPAERHLVARLAGYERSDPALVREGLKLPNVAELPTMADTDFVVDEYEVVERLHALGVLEQHVEFALSSVTGVSRVDGQLVRWSGSVVDKAVAVLEIRDEPQNIDQLVSAAYGEGGSRSARNRIFEDPRLMRVTKNKVGLRRWGGVRYSGVAELMLDRLASGPMDLDELADELAERYEIASASVRMYAAAPAFKVTGDTIALRSRREPYVPRHKPWKVRGLYRQSDVRTTVWCTAVDNDMLRGSGRSIPQEIASDLGLRPGDRTELTTAAGLIPVAWSETTHSGPHIGSIRELLEDSGASVGDQLALRFNLADCGLEVRVIRPPTQDDVVEELARLTTLPKSLVAHRTRLAAAVGIAPADLVPALEARGDGEVASLVARLPLQAGGVHDHDADQTSNMAAGGGAAVSADRHPPRVDTPNRDSVAPNRGGRGATDLEREADSTSTALASDPDQATLEREYERAVANAMMQMRSIGYDEAALRKLVATVGSRRASELIADLAEPTAAFVALHRLGRLDLSIEAQMSSRPYRGLFESRHLSRITRRLQEHGFKVDL
;
A
#
# COMPACT_ATOMS: atom_id res chain seq x y z
N MET A 1 34.48 -59.98 -34.77
CA MET A 1 33.84 -59.24 -35.88
C MET A 1 33.75 -57.81 -35.44
N ASN A 2 34.13 -56.87 -36.30
CA ASN A 2 34.14 -55.46 -35.95
C ASN A 2 32.71 -54.92 -36.05
N GLY A 3 32.31 -54.09 -35.08
CA GLY A 3 31.17 -53.18 -35.19
C GLY A 3 31.71 -51.78 -34.95
N GLU A 4 31.41 -50.87 -35.86
CA GLU A 4 31.99 -49.53 -35.90
C GLU A 4 31.47 -48.67 -34.73
N THR A 5 32.39 -48.05 -33.99
CA THR A 5 32.08 -46.95 -33.08
C THR A 5 32.12 -45.65 -33.87
N ASP A 6 30.96 -44.99 -34.01
CA ASP A 6 30.84 -43.70 -34.66
C ASP A 6 31.47 -42.60 -33.79
N ASP A 7 32.49 -41.93 -34.33
CA ASP A 7 33.39 -41.03 -33.61
C ASP A 7 32.91 -39.58 -33.76
N MET A 8 31.90 -39.18 -32.98
CA MET A 8 31.38 -37.81 -33.00
C MET A 8 32.45 -36.82 -32.48
N GLN A 9 33.01 -36.05 -33.42
CA GLN A 9 34.07 -35.09 -33.14
C GLN A 9 33.63 -33.96 -32.18
N PRO A 10 34.56 -33.43 -31.36
CA PRO A 10 34.27 -32.43 -30.33
C PRO A 10 33.74 -31.08 -30.85
N GLU A 11 33.98 -30.75 -32.13
CA GLU A 11 33.46 -29.52 -32.74
C GLU A 11 31.91 -29.46 -32.70
N SER A 12 31.25 -30.60 -32.93
CA SER A 12 29.77 -30.71 -33.00
C SER A 12 28.99 -30.35 -31.72
N ARG A 13 29.68 -30.21 -30.57
CA ARG A 13 29.05 -29.91 -29.27
C ARG A 13 29.11 -28.43 -28.90
N VAL A 14 30.09 -27.68 -29.40
CA VAL A 14 30.17 -26.22 -29.18
C VAL A 14 29.10 -25.52 -30.02
N ASP A 15 28.90 -25.98 -31.26
CA ASP A 15 27.86 -25.47 -32.16
C ASP A 15 26.45 -25.62 -31.54
N ARG A 16 26.16 -26.76 -30.89
CA ARG A 16 24.89 -26.96 -30.16
C ARG A 16 24.67 -25.97 -29.02
N LEU A 17 25.72 -25.54 -28.30
CA LEU A 17 25.59 -24.55 -27.25
C LEU A 17 25.33 -23.15 -27.85
N ALA A 18 25.97 -22.84 -28.98
CA ALA A 18 25.76 -21.57 -29.69
C ALA A 18 24.35 -21.44 -30.29
N GLU A 19 23.81 -22.54 -30.81
CA GLU A 19 22.42 -22.64 -31.33
C GLU A 19 21.35 -22.76 -30.23
N LEU A 20 21.72 -22.96 -28.97
CA LEU A 20 20.78 -23.16 -27.88
C LEU A 20 19.90 -21.91 -27.68
N SER A 21 18.60 -22.05 -27.94
CA SER A 21 17.64 -20.96 -27.76
C SER A 21 17.61 -20.49 -26.31
N LEU A 22 17.54 -19.17 -26.10
CA LEU A 22 17.41 -18.58 -24.77
C LEU A 22 16.15 -19.05 -24.03
N ASP A 23 15.11 -19.49 -24.75
CA ASP A 23 13.87 -20.07 -24.19
C ASP A 23 13.88 -21.61 -24.07
N SER A 24 15.04 -22.25 -24.28
CA SER A 24 15.17 -23.70 -24.06
C SER A 24 14.87 -24.07 -22.60
N PRO A 25 14.09 -25.14 -22.33
CA PRO A 25 13.89 -25.64 -20.97
C PRO A 25 15.20 -26.10 -20.31
N GLU A 26 16.23 -26.41 -21.10
CA GLU A 26 17.59 -26.74 -20.62
C GLU A 26 18.27 -25.54 -19.93
N LEU A 27 17.82 -24.31 -20.21
CA LEU A 27 18.28 -23.10 -19.52
C LEU A 27 17.44 -22.74 -18.28
N SER A 28 16.33 -23.47 -18.02
CA SER A 28 15.50 -23.24 -16.84
C SER A 28 16.25 -23.35 -15.50
N PRO A 29 17.28 -24.21 -15.33
CA PRO A 29 18.07 -24.25 -14.10
C PRO A 29 18.94 -23.01 -13.85
N PHE A 30 19.12 -22.12 -14.83
CA PHE A 30 19.93 -20.88 -14.72
C PHE A 30 19.07 -19.61 -14.67
N ARG A 31 17.74 -19.76 -14.65
CA ARG A 31 16.75 -18.70 -14.46
C ARG A 31 16.27 -18.71 -13.00
N GLN A 32 17.19 -18.71 -12.04
CA GLN A 32 16.88 -18.91 -10.61
C GLN A 32 16.38 -17.64 -9.94
N SER A 33 16.79 -16.48 -10.44
CA SER A 33 16.36 -15.15 -9.97
C SER A 33 15.51 -14.40 -10.99
N ILE A 34 14.71 -13.44 -10.49
CA ILE A 34 13.99 -12.49 -11.34
C ILE A 34 14.97 -11.67 -12.19
N ARG A 35 16.17 -11.36 -11.67
CA ARG A 35 17.19 -10.56 -12.37
C ARG A 35 17.79 -11.32 -13.56
N GLU A 36 18.16 -12.59 -13.41
CA GLU A 36 18.58 -13.46 -14.54
C GLU A 36 17.46 -13.61 -15.58
N TRP A 37 16.21 -13.76 -15.13
CA TRP A 37 15.06 -13.82 -16.05
C TRP A 37 14.89 -12.50 -16.82
N THR A 38 15.00 -11.36 -16.15
CA THR A 38 14.95 -10.03 -16.76
C THR A 38 16.10 -9.82 -17.75
N LEU A 39 17.33 -10.25 -17.45
CA LEU A 39 18.46 -10.16 -18.37
C LEU A 39 18.19 -10.95 -19.66
N PHE A 40 17.65 -12.17 -19.58
CA PHE A 40 17.24 -12.92 -20.77
C PHE A 40 16.09 -12.26 -21.55
N GLU A 41 15.10 -11.66 -20.88
CA GLU A 41 14.02 -10.95 -21.58
C GLU A 41 14.50 -9.63 -22.22
N LEU A 42 15.44 -8.91 -21.62
CA LEU A 42 16.06 -7.70 -22.20
C LEU A 42 16.88 -8.06 -23.45
N LEU A 43 17.72 -9.09 -23.37
CA LEU A 43 18.48 -9.60 -24.52
C LEU A 43 17.54 -10.07 -25.65
N LYS A 44 16.44 -10.75 -25.33
CA LYS A 44 15.41 -11.13 -26.32
C LYS A 44 14.65 -9.94 -26.91
N ALA A 45 14.38 -8.91 -26.11
CA ALA A 45 13.69 -7.71 -26.58
C ALA A 45 14.52 -6.94 -27.62
N ASP A 46 15.85 -7.00 -27.51
CA ASP A 46 16.81 -6.40 -28.46
C ASP A 46 17.19 -7.34 -29.63
N GLY A 47 16.64 -8.57 -29.66
CA GLY A 47 16.71 -9.49 -30.80
C GLY A 47 17.65 -10.70 -30.63
N PHE A 48 18.36 -10.81 -29.51
CA PHE A 48 19.22 -11.97 -29.23
C PHE A 48 18.37 -13.17 -28.81
N THR A 49 18.45 -14.28 -29.53
CA THR A 49 17.54 -15.42 -29.36
C THR A 49 18.23 -16.75 -29.04
N THR A 50 19.56 -16.81 -29.14
CA THR A 50 20.38 -17.97 -28.73
C THR A 50 21.52 -17.55 -27.80
N VAL A 51 22.04 -18.50 -27.02
CA VAL A 51 23.21 -18.31 -26.15
C VAL A 51 24.42 -17.83 -26.97
N GLY A 52 24.64 -18.38 -28.16
CA GLY A 52 25.71 -17.94 -29.07
C GLY A 52 25.58 -16.48 -29.52
N SER A 53 24.35 -16.02 -29.80
CA SER A 53 24.10 -14.63 -30.24
C SER A 53 24.41 -13.58 -29.16
N VAL A 54 24.27 -13.95 -27.88
CA VAL A 54 24.66 -13.10 -26.74
C VAL A 54 26.18 -13.19 -26.50
N ALA A 55 26.74 -14.40 -26.57
CA ALA A 55 28.17 -14.64 -26.33
C ALA A 55 29.10 -14.01 -27.40
N SER A 56 28.57 -13.61 -28.56
CA SER A 56 29.30 -12.88 -29.60
C SER A 56 29.38 -11.36 -29.40
N LEU A 57 28.69 -10.79 -28.41
CA LEU A 57 28.65 -9.34 -28.17
C LEU A 57 29.85 -8.82 -27.41
N SER A 58 30.32 -7.61 -27.75
CA SER A 58 31.24 -6.87 -26.89
C SER A 58 30.54 -6.31 -25.65
N ARG A 59 31.28 -6.12 -24.54
CA ARG A 59 30.89 -5.40 -23.32
C ARG A 59 30.32 -4.01 -23.61
N SER A 60 30.84 -3.32 -24.64
CA SER A 60 30.27 -2.04 -25.09
C SER A 60 28.89 -2.25 -25.71
N GLU A 61 28.76 -3.20 -26.64
CA GLU A 61 27.47 -3.51 -27.28
C GLU A 61 26.44 -4.06 -26.28
N LEU A 62 26.87 -4.82 -25.25
CA LEU A 62 26.04 -5.24 -24.13
C LEU A 62 25.60 -4.07 -23.24
N CYS A 63 26.45 -3.05 -23.03
CA CYS A 63 26.04 -1.80 -22.36
C CYS A 63 25.12 -0.92 -23.23
N ASP A 64 25.17 -1.08 -24.55
CA ASP A 64 24.29 -0.36 -25.49
C ASP A 64 22.88 -1.00 -25.57
N VAL A 65 22.70 -2.25 -25.10
CA VAL A 65 21.38 -2.89 -24.96
C VAL A 65 20.55 -2.12 -23.91
N PRO A 66 19.32 -1.66 -24.25
CA PRO A 66 18.51 -0.87 -23.33
C PRO A 66 18.27 -1.55 -21.97
N ASN A 67 18.66 -0.86 -20.90
CA ASN A 67 18.57 -1.30 -19.50
C ASN A 67 19.60 -2.35 -19.04
N ILE A 68 20.68 -2.58 -19.79
CA ILE A 68 21.85 -3.35 -19.33
C ILE A 68 22.99 -2.38 -19.01
N GLY A 69 23.26 -2.13 -17.74
CA GLY A 69 24.39 -1.29 -17.28
C GLY A 69 25.68 -2.09 -17.06
N GLU A 70 26.82 -1.43 -16.79
CA GLU A 70 28.12 -2.11 -16.62
C GLU A 70 28.09 -3.31 -15.66
N GLN A 71 27.38 -3.19 -14.53
CA GLN A 71 27.22 -4.27 -13.54
C GLN A 71 26.37 -5.43 -14.08
N SER A 72 25.34 -5.14 -14.88
CA SER A 72 24.51 -6.15 -15.56
C SER A 72 25.32 -6.91 -16.62
N VAL A 73 26.37 -6.31 -17.21
CA VAL A 73 27.22 -7.00 -18.18
C VAL A 73 28.11 -8.05 -17.51
N ASP A 74 28.62 -7.77 -16.30
CA ASP A 74 29.34 -8.78 -15.51
C ASP A 74 28.41 -9.93 -15.11
N GLU A 75 27.18 -9.63 -14.70
CA GLU A 75 26.15 -10.66 -14.40
C GLU A 75 25.80 -11.53 -15.63
N VAL A 76 25.70 -10.94 -16.82
CA VAL A 76 25.49 -11.69 -18.08
C VAL A 76 26.71 -12.58 -18.39
N ALA A 77 27.93 -12.09 -18.20
CA ALA A 77 29.14 -12.89 -18.40
C ALA A 77 29.23 -14.08 -17.43
N GLU A 78 28.96 -13.86 -16.13
CA GLU A 78 28.93 -14.93 -15.12
C GLU A 78 27.80 -15.94 -15.38
N LEU A 79 26.64 -15.48 -15.87
CA LEU A 79 25.52 -16.35 -16.24
C LEU A 79 25.87 -17.24 -17.44
N LEU A 80 26.49 -16.69 -18.48
CA LEU A 80 26.99 -17.44 -19.62
C LEU A 80 28.06 -18.46 -19.22
N ASP A 81 28.97 -18.11 -18.29
CA ASP A 81 30.00 -19.05 -17.82
C ASP A 81 29.42 -20.17 -16.92
N ARG A 82 28.41 -19.87 -16.09
CA ARG A 82 27.67 -20.90 -15.33
C ARG A 82 26.96 -21.88 -16.26
N ILE A 83 26.29 -21.39 -17.31
CA ILE A 83 25.65 -22.21 -18.35
C ILE A 83 26.69 -23.08 -19.07
N ARG A 84 27.81 -22.49 -19.50
CA ARG A 84 28.95 -23.18 -20.12
C ARG A 84 29.54 -24.27 -19.23
N THR A 85 29.62 -24.03 -17.92
CA THR A 85 30.21 -24.95 -16.95
C THR A 85 29.29 -26.13 -16.65
N ALA A 86 28.00 -25.86 -16.39
CA ALA A 86 27.04 -26.88 -15.98
C ALA A 86 26.47 -27.74 -17.14
N LEU A 87 26.54 -27.26 -18.39
CA LEU A 87 26.20 -28.06 -19.57
C LEU A 87 27.38 -28.92 -20.09
N ARG A 88 28.50 -29.00 -19.36
CA ARG A 88 29.53 -30.02 -19.58
C ARG A 88 29.03 -31.38 -19.11
N TRP A 89 28.39 -32.12 -20.02
CA TRP A 89 28.07 -33.54 -19.83
C TRP A 89 29.30 -34.33 -19.34
N ASP A 90 29.10 -35.18 -18.33
CA ASP A 90 30.14 -35.85 -17.55
C ASP A 90 31.26 -36.50 -18.37
N ASP A 91 32.51 -36.34 -17.90
CA ASP A 91 33.57 -37.33 -18.05
C ASP A 91 34.52 -37.26 -16.84
N PRO A 92 34.92 -38.38 -16.22
CA PRO A 92 35.78 -38.35 -15.03
C PRO A 92 37.24 -38.12 -15.44
N ALA A 93 37.93 -37.24 -14.71
CA ALA A 93 39.31 -36.86 -15.01
C ALA A 93 40.27 -38.06 -15.13
N PRO A 94 41.21 -37.99 -16.09
CA PRO A 94 42.61 -37.98 -15.64
C PRO A 94 43.58 -37.08 -16.45
N SER A 95 44.60 -36.62 -15.73
CA SER A 95 45.97 -36.28 -16.20
C SER A 95 46.19 -35.20 -17.29
N SER A 96 46.67 -34.04 -16.82
CA SER A 96 47.81 -33.26 -17.35
C SER A 96 47.89 -32.89 -18.85
N HIS A 97 47.88 -31.57 -19.09
CA HIS A 97 48.30 -30.84 -20.30
C HIS A 97 47.45 -31.00 -21.57
N LEU A 98 46.57 -30.01 -21.82
CA LEU A 98 46.57 -29.12 -23.01
C LEU A 98 45.42 -28.08 -22.90
N PRO A 99 45.41 -27.01 -23.73
CA PRO A 99 45.61 -25.64 -23.27
C PRO A 99 44.38 -24.99 -22.62
N VAL A 100 44.65 -24.00 -21.76
CA VAL A 100 43.70 -22.94 -21.45
C VAL A 100 43.50 -22.13 -22.73
N VAL A 101 42.26 -22.07 -23.23
CA VAL A 101 41.86 -21.04 -24.17
C VAL A 101 41.44 -19.84 -23.32
N ASP A 102 42.38 -18.93 -23.09
CA ASP A 102 42.05 -17.60 -22.58
C ASP A 102 41.19 -16.91 -23.64
N PHE A 103 39.96 -16.56 -23.25
CA PHE A 103 39.14 -15.63 -24.03
C PHE A 103 39.65 -14.22 -23.75
N ASP A 104 40.81 -13.90 -24.34
CA ASP A 104 41.39 -12.57 -24.25
C ASP A 104 40.46 -11.56 -24.92
N TRP A 105 39.98 -10.64 -24.07
CA TRP A 105 38.99 -9.64 -24.42
C TRP A 105 39.66 -8.45 -25.13
N GLU A 106 39.79 -8.50 -26.46
CA GLU A 106 40.28 -7.36 -27.26
C GLU A 106 39.29 -6.89 -28.35
N PRO A 107 39.11 -5.57 -28.54
CA PRO A 107 38.12 -5.02 -29.46
C PRO A 107 38.58 -5.07 -30.93
N GLN A 108 37.73 -5.63 -31.81
CA GLN A 108 37.91 -5.55 -33.26
C GLN A 108 37.27 -4.26 -33.84
N PRO A 109 37.92 -3.58 -34.80
CA PRO A 109 37.36 -2.37 -35.43
C PRO A 109 36.34 -2.69 -36.53
N LEU A 110 35.30 -1.85 -36.62
CA LEU A 110 34.18 -1.97 -37.56
C LEU A 110 34.57 -2.00 -39.05
N SER A 111 33.93 -2.89 -39.82
CA SER A 111 33.84 -2.82 -41.28
C SER A 111 32.48 -2.23 -41.69
N PRO A 112 32.42 -1.15 -42.49
CA PRO A 112 31.16 -0.47 -42.80
C PRO A 112 30.51 -0.98 -44.10
N ALA A 113 29.43 -1.76 -43.99
CA ALA A 113 28.47 -1.99 -45.08
C ALA A 113 27.12 -2.51 -44.55
N GLY A 114 26.00 -1.96 -45.05
CA GLY A 114 24.69 -2.61 -44.92
C GLY A 114 23.65 -1.95 -44.00
N TRP A 115 23.56 -0.63 -43.95
CA TRP A 115 22.30 0.02 -43.55
C TRP A 115 21.34 -0.02 -44.74
N ASP A 116 20.22 -0.74 -44.63
CA ASP A 116 18.97 -0.36 -45.30
C ASP A 116 17.73 -1.14 -44.80
N VAL A 117 16.58 -0.49 -44.89
CA VAL A 117 15.19 -0.97 -44.62
C VAL A 117 14.80 -1.24 -43.15
N VAL A 118 14.20 -0.22 -42.52
CA VAL A 118 13.26 -0.39 -41.41
C VAL A 118 11.85 -0.59 -41.99
N GLU A 119 11.27 -1.80 -41.84
CA GLU A 119 9.84 -2.02 -42.13
C GLU A 119 8.97 -1.72 -40.90
N GLU A 120 7.93 -0.90 -41.09
CA GLU A 120 6.95 -0.58 -40.05
C GLU A 120 6.10 -1.81 -39.66
N ARG A 121 6.23 -2.29 -38.42
CA ARG A 121 5.37 -3.37 -37.90
C ARG A 121 3.99 -2.84 -37.48
N PRO A 122 2.87 -3.45 -37.93
CA PRO A 122 1.52 -3.00 -37.61
C PRO A 122 1.08 -3.39 -36.19
N LYS A 123 0.31 -2.51 -35.54
CA LYS A 123 -0.29 -2.76 -34.21
C LYS A 123 -1.35 -3.87 -34.28
N PRO A 124 -1.36 -4.87 -33.37
CA PRO A 124 -2.39 -5.91 -33.37
C PRO A 124 -3.79 -5.36 -33.06
N LYS A 125 -4.78 -5.73 -33.88
CA LYS A 125 -6.20 -5.53 -33.56
C LYS A 125 -6.70 -6.68 -32.71
N TRP A 126 -7.32 -6.34 -31.58
CA TRP A 126 -8.04 -7.31 -30.75
C TRP A 126 -9.26 -7.85 -31.51
N GLN A 127 -9.39 -9.18 -31.59
CA GLN A 127 -10.59 -9.85 -32.10
C GLN A 127 -11.39 -10.49 -30.96
N ASP A 128 -12.70 -10.53 -31.17
CA ASP A 128 -13.71 -10.85 -30.18
C ASP A 128 -13.97 -12.38 -30.12
N LEU A 129 -13.78 -13.01 -28.96
CA LEU A 129 -13.94 -14.47 -28.78
C LEU A 129 -15.42 -14.87 -28.60
N GLY A 130 -16.27 -14.46 -29.54
CA GLY A 130 -17.72 -14.67 -29.50
C GLY A 130 -18.24 -15.94 -30.19
N GLY A 131 -17.39 -16.73 -30.86
CA GLY A 131 -17.80 -17.84 -31.73
C GLY A 131 -17.32 -19.22 -31.25
N ARG A 132 -18.16 -19.96 -30.51
CA ARG A 132 -17.92 -21.40 -30.25
C ARG A 132 -18.34 -22.24 -31.44
N ALA A 133 -17.39 -22.97 -32.04
CA ALA A 133 -17.70 -24.11 -32.89
C ALA A 133 -18.19 -25.29 -32.02
N LYS A 134 -19.10 -26.12 -32.55
CA LYS A 134 -19.51 -27.37 -31.88
C LYS A 134 -18.40 -28.42 -31.99
N VAL A 135 -18.18 -29.16 -30.91
CA VAL A 135 -17.22 -30.27 -30.86
C VAL A 135 -17.72 -31.43 -31.73
N GLY A 136 -16.85 -31.88 -32.64
CA GLY A 136 -17.03 -33.04 -33.50
C GLY A 136 -15.83 -33.17 -34.44
N ASP A 137 -15.01 -34.21 -34.21
CA ASP A 137 -13.93 -34.70 -35.07
C ASP A 137 -12.87 -33.68 -35.54
N ALA A 138 -12.11 -33.14 -34.58
CA ALA A 138 -10.78 -32.54 -34.84
C ALA A 138 -9.71 -33.31 -34.04
N PRO A 139 -8.54 -33.65 -34.63
CA PRO A 139 -7.48 -34.36 -33.93
C PRO A 139 -6.88 -33.48 -32.83
N ALA A 140 -6.49 -34.12 -31.71
CA ALA A 140 -5.95 -33.41 -30.55
C ALA A 140 -4.65 -32.68 -30.89
N SER A 141 -4.67 -31.35 -30.79
CA SER A 141 -3.44 -30.54 -30.79
C SER A 141 -2.62 -30.86 -29.52
N PRO A 142 -1.29 -30.97 -29.60
CA PRO A 142 -0.45 -31.53 -28.52
C PRO A 142 -0.32 -30.69 -27.23
N ASN A 143 -1.06 -29.57 -27.11
CA ASN A 143 -0.94 -28.59 -26.03
C ASN A 143 -2.32 -28.23 -25.39
N THR A 144 -3.25 -29.18 -25.31
CA THR A 144 -4.53 -28.98 -24.60
C THR A 144 -4.49 -29.55 -23.18
N LEU A 145 -5.37 -29.06 -22.30
CA LEU A 145 -5.54 -29.60 -20.95
C LEU A 145 -5.94 -31.08 -20.96
N GLY A 146 -6.61 -31.56 -22.02
CA GLY A 146 -6.90 -32.99 -22.22
C GLY A 146 -5.65 -33.84 -22.47
N SER A 147 -4.65 -33.32 -23.19
CA SER A 147 -3.34 -33.98 -23.34
C SER A 147 -2.45 -33.85 -22.11
N GLU A 148 -2.54 -32.73 -21.40
CA GLU A 148 -1.71 -32.45 -20.20
C GLU A 148 -2.23 -33.17 -18.94
N PHE A 149 -3.55 -33.41 -18.84
CA PHE A 149 -4.22 -34.03 -17.69
C PHE A 149 -5.19 -35.15 -18.09
N PRO A 150 -4.70 -36.26 -18.69
CA PRO A 150 -5.57 -37.30 -19.27
C PRO A 150 -6.56 -37.94 -18.27
N GLY A 151 -6.24 -37.97 -16.98
CA GLY A 151 -7.13 -38.47 -15.92
C GLY A 151 -8.47 -37.70 -15.80
N LEU A 152 -8.52 -36.42 -16.22
CA LEU A 152 -9.76 -35.64 -16.23
C LEU A 152 -10.80 -36.15 -17.24
N THR A 153 -10.37 -36.94 -18.24
CA THR A 153 -11.28 -37.56 -19.23
C THR A 153 -12.31 -38.47 -18.55
N LEU A 154 -11.94 -39.13 -17.44
CA LEU A 154 -12.84 -39.95 -16.62
C LEU A 154 -13.99 -39.14 -16.01
N LEU A 155 -13.82 -37.84 -15.83
CA LEU A 155 -14.84 -36.93 -15.29
C LEU A 155 -15.48 -36.06 -16.37
N ALA A 156 -15.19 -36.26 -17.66
CA ALA A 156 -15.57 -35.34 -18.73
C ALA A 156 -17.09 -35.04 -18.79
N GLY A 157 -17.93 -36.01 -18.42
CA GLY A 157 -19.39 -35.84 -18.34
C GLY A 157 -19.92 -35.16 -17.07
N ARG A 158 -19.09 -34.92 -16.05
CA ARG A 158 -19.51 -34.25 -14.81
C ARG A 158 -19.56 -32.73 -14.97
N SER A 159 -20.58 -32.12 -14.40
CA SER A 159 -20.67 -30.66 -14.27
C SER A 159 -19.56 -30.14 -13.36
N LEU A 160 -18.96 -29.00 -13.69
CA LEU A 160 -18.09 -28.30 -12.75
C LEU A 160 -18.83 -27.99 -11.43
N SER A 161 -20.13 -27.70 -11.48
CA SER A 161 -20.91 -27.39 -10.28
C SER A 161 -21.21 -28.58 -9.35
N ASP A 162 -20.79 -29.81 -9.71
CA ASP A 162 -21.09 -31.07 -9.00
C ASP A 162 -20.63 -31.01 -7.51
N PRO A 163 -21.53 -31.27 -6.54
CA PRO A 163 -21.19 -31.32 -5.11
C PRO A 163 -20.11 -32.35 -4.75
N LEU A 164 -19.97 -33.46 -5.49
CA LEU A 164 -18.95 -34.47 -5.22
C LEU A 164 -17.54 -33.97 -5.56
N LEU A 165 -17.40 -33.13 -6.59
CA LEU A 165 -16.15 -32.41 -6.82
C LEU A 165 -15.81 -31.53 -5.63
N LYS A 166 -16.81 -30.82 -5.06
CA LYS A 166 -16.62 -29.96 -3.87
C LYS A 166 -16.29 -30.73 -2.59
N ALA A 167 -16.74 -31.98 -2.48
CA ALA A 167 -16.53 -32.83 -1.32
C ALA A 167 -15.13 -33.48 -1.28
N ALA A 168 -14.45 -33.58 -2.43
CA ALA A 168 -13.10 -34.15 -2.55
C ALA A 168 -11.96 -33.17 -2.16
N TRP A 169 -12.27 -32.00 -1.58
CA TRP A 169 -11.31 -30.92 -1.36
C TRP A 169 -10.76 -30.85 0.07
N VAL A 170 -9.46 -30.54 0.17
CA VAL A 170 -8.72 -30.54 1.46
C VAL A 170 -7.97 -29.22 1.72
N GLU A 171 -7.75 -28.35 0.71
CA GLU A 171 -6.92 -27.14 0.87
C GLU A 171 -7.69 -25.81 0.89
N PRO A 172 -7.28 -24.84 1.76
CA PRO A 172 -7.81 -23.48 1.74
C PRO A 172 -7.40 -22.71 0.46
N GLY A 173 -8.32 -22.59 -0.49
CA GLY A 173 -8.15 -21.73 -1.67
C GLY A 173 -8.77 -22.27 -2.96
N ASP A 174 -9.04 -23.58 -3.04
CA ASP A 174 -9.54 -24.25 -4.26
C ASP A 174 -10.88 -23.66 -4.77
N GLY A 175 -11.71 -23.12 -3.87
CA GLY A 175 -12.95 -22.41 -4.25
C GLY A 175 -12.74 -21.18 -5.16
N LEU A 176 -11.55 -20.57 -5.14
CA LEU A 176 -11.18 -19.49 -6.07
C LEU A 176 -10.82 -20.03 -7.45
N ALA A 177 -10.11 -21.16 -7.54
CA ALA A 177 -9.83 -21.83 -8.81
C ALA A 177 -11.13 -22.21 -9.53
N HIS A 178 -12.13 -22.67 -8.77
CA HIS A 178 -13.46 -22.97 -9.28
C HIS A 178 -14.19 -21.74 -9.85
N SER A 179 -14.11 -20.60 -9.15
CA SER A 179 -14.59 -19.29 -9.62
C SER A 179 -13.89 -18.84 -10.91
N TRP A 180 -12.62 -19.19 -11.10
CA TRP A 180 -11.87 -18.88 -12.31
C TRP A 180 -12.21 -19.82 -13.47
N LEU A 181 -12.37 -21.12 -13.22
CA LEU A 181 -12.82 -22.10 -14.21
C LEU A 181 -14.21 -21.75 -14.75
N ALA A 182 -15.15 -21.30 -13.90
CA ALA A 182 -16.46 -20.83 -14.34
C ALA A 182 -16.38 -19.64 -15.35
N ARG A 183 -15.29 -18.87 -15.35
CA ARG A 183 -15.08 -17.74 -16.28
C ARG A 183 -14.56 -18.16 -17.66
N THR A 184 -14.19 -19.43 -17.85
CA THR A 184 -13.96 -20.03 -19.18
C THR A 184 -15.29 -20.24 -19.95
N GLY A 185 -16.42 -20.20 -19.24
CA GLY A 185 -17.72 -20.61 -19.76
C GLY A 185 -17.87 -22.12 -19.98
N ALA A 186 -16.97 -22.94 -19.45
CA ALA A 186 -17.16 -24.39 -19.33
C ALA A 186 -18.30 -24.68 -18.35
N ALA A 187 -19.17 -25.63 -18.70
CA ALA A 187 -20.18 -26.19 -17.82
C ALA A 187 -19.77 -27.57 -17.32
N LEU A 188 -19.13 -28.36 -18.18
CA LEU A 188 -18.62 -29.71 -17.90
C LEU A 188 -17.10 -29.70 -17.78
N ILE A 189 -16.52 -30.70 -17.10
CA ILE A 189 -15.06 -30.92 -17.13
C ILE A 189 -14.59 -31.22 -18.57
N GLY A 190 -15.41 -31.88 -19.39
CA GLY A 190 -15.12 -32.12 -20.81
C GLY A 190 -14.91 -30.84 -21.63
N ASP A 191 -15.58 -29.74 -21.28
CA ASP A 191 -15.38 -28.45 -21.96
C ASP A 191 -13.99 -27.86 -21.69
N LEU A 192 -13.36 -28.20 -20.55
CA LEU A 192 -12.02 -27.74 -20.20
C LEU A 192 -10.93 -28.48 -20.98
N LEU A 193 -11.15 -29.76 -21.34
CA LEU A 193 -10.15 -30.59 -22.01
C LEU A 193 -9.73 -30.06 -23.39
N ALA A 194 -10.58 -29.21 -24.00
CA ALA A 194 -10.33 -28.54 -25.28
C ALA A 194 -9.55 -27.22 -25.15
N LEU A 195 -9.39 -26.65 -23.95
CA LEU A 195 -8.63 -25.43 -23.71
C LEU A 195 -7.12 -25.70 -23.71
N THR A 196 -6.32 -24.69 -24.04
CA THR A 196 -4.86 -24.70 -23.92
C THR A 196 -4.39 -23.86 -22.72
N ARG A 197 -3.11 -24.01 -22.33
CA ARG A 197 -2.46 -23.12 -21.35
C ARG A 197 -2.56 -21.64 -21.72
N GLN A 198 -2.50 -21.35 -23.03
CA GLN A 198 -2.54 -20.00 -23.57
C GLN A 198 -3.96 -19.40 -23.45
N ASP A 199 -5.02 -20.17 -23.68
CA ASP A 199 -6.40 -19.71 -23.50
C ASP A 199 -6.67 -19.28 -22.06
N LEU A 200 -6.12 -20.00 -21.08
CA LEU A 200 -6.24 -19.67 -19.66
C LEU A 200 -5.50 -18.37 -19.27
N LEU A 201 -4.39 -18.06 -19.95
CA LEU A 201 -3.65 -16.79 -19.77
C LEU A 201 -4.36 -15.60 -20.42
N HIS A 202 -5.15 -15.82 -21.48
CA HIS A 202 -5.95 -14.76 -22.13
C HIS A 202 -7.24 -14.43 -21.38
N LEU A 203 -7.62 -15.19 -20.34
CA LEU A 203 -8.77 -14.87 -19.49
C LEU A 203 -8.51 -13.62 -18.64
N ARG A 204 -9.24 -12.54 -18.92
CA ARG A 204 -9.11 -11.23 -18.27
C ARG A 204 -9.09 -11.33 -16.73
N GLY A 205 -7.90 -11.17 -16.13
CA GLY A 205 -7.68 -11.20 -14.68
C GLY A 205 -7.09 -12.50 -14.11
N LEU A 206 -6.76 -13.49 -14.95
CA LEU A 206 -5.85 -14.59 -14.61
C LEU A 206 -4.43 -14.25 -15.08
N GLY A 207 -3.59 -13.77 -14.17
CA GLY A 207 -2.14 -13.68 -14.41
C GLY A 207 -1.44 -15.03 -14.23
N PRO A 208 -0.14 -15.14 -14.60
CA PRO A 208 0.61 -16.41 -14.58
C PRO A 208 0.51 -17.18 -13.25
N SER A 209 0.60 -16.49 -12.11
CA SER A 209 0.50 -17.12 -10.78
C SER A 209 -0.88 -17.73 -10.47
N LYS A 210 -1.95 -17.24 -11.10
CA LYS A 210 -3.30 -17.83 -10.98
C LYS A 210 -3.48 -19.01 -11.93
N VAL A 211 -2.89 -18.95 -13.12
CA VAL A 211 -2.84 -20.09 -14.05
C VAL A 211 -2.05 -21.25 -13.45
N ARG A 212 -0.91 -20.99 -12.77
CA ARG A 212 -0.17 -22.01 -12.01
C ARG A 212 -1.05 -22.72 -10.97
N ARG A 213 -1.74 -21.98 -10.10
CA ARG A 213 -2.67 -22.57 -9.12
C ARG A 213 -3.82 -23.37 -9.75
N LEU A 214 -4.30 -22.94 -10.92
CA LEU A 214 -5.34 -23.64 -11.66
C LEU A 214 -4.82 -24.94 -12.28
N TYR A 215 -3.55 -24.97 -12.71
CA TYR A 215 -2.83 -26.18 -13.10
C TYR A 215 -2.62 -27.15 -11.93
N ASP A 216 -2.17 -26.65 -10.78
CA ASP A 216 -1.99 -27.44 -9.57
C ASP A 216 -3.33 -28.10 -9.14
N TYR A 217 -4.44 -27.34 -9.22
CA TYR A 217 -5.80 -27.85 -8.99
C TYR A 217 -6.23 -28.92 -10.01
N LEU A 218 -6.02 -28.69 -11.31
CA LEU A 218 -6.39 -29.66 -12.36
C LEU A 218 -5.57 -30.96 -12.27
N GLY A 219 -4.29 -30.88 -11.92
CA GLY A 219 -3.43 -32.05 -11.66
C GLY A 219 -3.92 -32.88 -10.48
N ARG A 220 -4.28 -32.24 -9.36
CA ARG A 220 -4.88 -32.92 -8.20
C ARG A 220 -6.22 -33.59 -8.55
N LEU A 221 -7.07 -32.89 -9.31
CA LEU A 221 -8.36 -33.42 -9.75
C LEU A 221 -8.21 -34.60 -10.71
N ALA A 222 -7.22 -34.57 -11.60
CA ALA A 222 -6.90 -35.68 -12.50
C ALA A 222 -6.48 -36.94 -11.72
N GLY A 223 -5.70 -36.77 -10.65
CA GLY A 223 -5.29 -37.87 -9.76
C GLY A 223 -6.44 -38.46 -8.94
N ALA A 224 -7.42 -37.64 -8.53
CA ALA A 224 -8.60 -38.07 -7.76
C ALA A 224 -9.73 -38.67 -8.63
N ALA A 225 -9.66 -38.49 -9.96
CA ALA A 225 -10.73 -38.86 -10.89
C ALA A 225 -11.20 -40.34 -10.79
N PRO A 226 -10.32 -41.36 -10.68
CA PRO A 226 -10.77 -42.75 -10.57
C PRO A 226 -11.61 -43.01 -9.31
N THR A 227 -11.23 -42.40 -8.18
CA THR A 227 -11.96 -42.52 -6.90
C THR A 227 -13.32 -41.84 -6.96
N ILE A 228 -13.43 -40.70 -7.66
CA ILE A 228 -14.69 -39.96 -7.84
C ILE A 228 -15.65 -40.70 -8.80
N VAL A 229 -15.15 -41.48 -9.76
CA VAL A 229 -15.99 -42.37 -10.60
C VAL A 229 -16.48 -43.57 -9.80
N ALA A 230 -15.63 -44.17 -8.96
CA ALA A 230 -15.99 -45.32 -8.12
C ALA A 230 -17.11 -45.04 -7.09
N TRP A 231 -17.46 -43.76 -6.84
CA TRP A 231 -18.55 -43.38 -5.94
C TRP A 231 -19.96 -43.41 -6.57
N ASP A 232 -20.11 -43.53 -7.89
CA ASP A 232 -21.43 -43.58 -8.54
C ASP A 232 -22.06 -44.99 -8.54
N ASP A 233 -21.26 -46.06 -8.36
CA ASP A 233 -21.66 -47.46 -8.61
C ASP A 233 -22.04 -48.27 -7.33
N VAL A 234 -22.78 -47.66 -6.38
CA VAL A 234 -23.23 -48.36 -5.16
C VAL A 234 -24.75 -48.34 -4.97
N ALA A 235 -25.44 -49.33 -5.55
CA ALA A 235 -26.83 -49.65 -5.21
C ALA A 235 -27.21 -51.13 -5.48
N ALA A 236 -27.11 -52.01 -4.46
CA ALA A 236 -27.85 -53.28 -4.42
C ALA A 236 -27.98 -53.87 -2.99
N THR A 237 -29.12 -54.51 -2.71
CA THR A 237 -29.58 -55.05 -1.42
C THR A 237 -28.97 -56.44 -1.09
N PRO A 238 -28.75 -56.83 0.19
CA PRO A 238 -28.05 -58.08 0.55
C PRO A 238 -28.94 -59.29 0.89
N ALA A 239 -28.44 -60.50 0.62
CA ALA A 239 -28.61 -61.76 1.38
C ALA A 239 -27.91 -62.94 0.65
N PRO A 240 -27.52 -64.06 1.31
CA PRO A 240 -27.34 -64.32 2.75
C PRO A 240 -25.91 -64.82 3.12
N ASP A 241 -25.70 -65.12 4.40
CA ASP A 241 -24.61 -65.93 4.99
C ASP A 241 -23.15 -65.56 4.63
N THR A 242 -22.71 -64.40 5.13
CA THR A 242 -21.31 -63.96 5.03
C THR A 242 -20.37 -64.85 5.86
N PRO A 243 -19.25 -65.37 5.30
CA PRO A 243 -18.17 -65.91 6.11
C PRO A 243 -17.56 -64.83 7.01
N SER A 244 -16.86 -65.23 8.09
CA SER A 244 -16.26 -64.26 9.02
C SER A 244 -15.34 -63.28 8.29
N ALA A 245 -15.26 -62.03 8.77
CA ALA A 245 -14.46 -60.99 8.12
C ALA A 245 -12.98 -61.41 7.93
N ASP A 246 -12.44 -62.19 8.87
CA ASP A 246 -11.07 -62.70 8.77
C ASP A 246 -10.93 -63.86 7.79
N SER A 247 -11.95 -64.73 7.67
CA SER A 247 -12.01 -65.74 6.59
C SER A 247 -12.08 -65.09 5.20
N ARG A 248 -12.83 -63.99 5.08
CA ARG A 248 -12.97 -63.22 3.85
C ARG A 248 -11.67 -62.48 3.47
N ARG A 249 -11.02 -61.83 4.45
CA ARG A 249 -9.66 -61.27 4.32
C ARG A 249 -8.66 -62.31 3.84
N HIS A 250 -8.68 -63.50 4.43
CA HIS A 250 -7.73 -64.56 4.09
C HIS A 250 -7.90 -65.02 2.63
N ALA A 251 -9.13 -65.30 2.19
CA ALA A 251 -9.40 -65.70 0.81
C ALA A 251 -9.02 -64.63 -0.23
N ILE A 252 -9.25 -63.35 0.08
CA ILE A 252 -8.87 -62.22 -0.79
C ILE A 252 -7.34 -62.11 -0.90
N LEU A 253 -6.64 -62.13 0.24
CA LEU A 253 -5.17 -62.10 0.26
C LEU A 253 -4.56 -63.32 -0.42
N GLU A 254 -5.14 -64.51 -0.23
CA GLU A 254 -4.71 -65.75 -0.88
C GLU A 254 -4.83 -65.65 -2.41
N MET A 255 -5.96 -65.17 -2.94
CA MET A 255 -6.15 -65.02 -4.38
C MET A 255 -5.20 -63.97 -4.99
N VAL A 256 -5.03 -62.82 -4.32
CA VAL A 256 -4.08 -61.77 -4.71
C VAL A 256 -2.64 -62.29 -4.73
N VAL A 257 -2.21 -63.00 -3.67
CA VAL A 257 -0.85 -63.56 -3.56
C VAL A 257 -0.65 -64.70 -4.56
N ALA A 258 -1.65 -65.55 -4.79
CA ALA A 258 -1.57 -66.64 -5.77
C ALA A 258 -1.37 -66.09 -7.19
N TRP A 259 -2.13 -65.08 -7.61
CA TRP A 259 -1.92 -64.40 -8.88
C TRP A 259 -0.55 -63.70 -8.95
N ALA A 260 -0.22 -62.89 -7.94
CA ALA A 260 1.01 -62.11 -7.93
C ALA A 260 2.26 -63.03 -8.03
N SER A 261 2.28 -64.13 -7.28
CA SER A 261 3.41 -65.08 -7.29
C SER A 261 3.43 -66.01 -8.51
N SER A 262 2.27 -66.52 -8.95
CA SER A 262 2.20 -67.60 -9.95
C SER A 262 2.01 -67.11 -11.39
N VAL A 263 1.52 -65.88 -11.58
CA VAL A 263 1.25 -65.29 -12.90
C VAL A 263 2.14 -64.07 -13.15
N ALA A 264 2.22 -63.14 -12.20
CA ALA A 264 3.07 -61.95 -12.31
C ALA A 264 4.55 -62.20 -11.91
N GLY A 265 4.86 -63.37 -11.32
CA GLY A 265 6.23 -63.72 -10.90
C GLY A 265 6.77 -62.90 -9.71
N ALA A 266 5.92 -62.15 -9.02
CA ALA A 266 6.30 -61.33 -7.89
C ALA A 266 6.72 -62.19 -6.69
N THR A 267 7.91 -61.89 -6.16
CA THR A 267 8.48 -62.53 -4.97
C THR A 267 8.30 -61.67 -3.71
N THR A 268 8.00 -60.38 -3.88
CA THR A 268 7.78 -59.42 -2.79
C THR A 268 6.44 -58.69 -2.94
N TRP A 269 5.93 -58.15 -1.84
CA TRP A 269 4.77 -57.25 -1.87
C TRP A 269 5.00 -55.96 -2.66
N GLY A 270 6.26 -55.50 -2.76
CA GLY A 270 6.62 -54.35 -3.60
C GLY A 270 6.43 -54.66 -5.09
N GLU A 271 6.93 -55.81 -5.55
CA GLU A 271 6.71 -56.29 -6.92
C GLU A 271 5.23 -56.53 -7.21
N ALA A 272 4.49 -57.14 -6.27
CA ALA A 272 3.05 -57.35 -6.40
C ALA A 272 2.28 -56.02 -6.53
N LEU A 273 2.65 -54.99 -5.77
CA LEU A 273 2.10 -53.63 -5.89
C LEU A 273 2.44 -53.00 -7.24
N MET A 274 3.67 -53.15 -7.74
CA MET A 274 4.06 -52.62 -9.05
C MET A 274 3.29 -53.29 -10.20
N VAL A 275 3.15 -54.61 -10.20
CA VAL A 275 2.39 -55.31 -11.27
C VAL A 275 0.87 -55.14 -11.12
N SER A 276 0.36 -54.70 -9.95
CA SER A 276 -1.05 -54.28 -9.82
C SER A 276 -1.42 -53.02 -10.62
N ALA A 277 -0.43 -52.32 -11.19
CA ALA A 277 -0.65 -51.25 -12.19
C ALA A 277 -0.89 -51.78 -13.61
N GLU A 278 -0.67 -53.09 -13.85
CA GLU A 278 -0.94 -53.75 -15.13
C GLU A 278 -2.34 -54.39 -15.16
N ALA A 279 -2.68 -55.04 -16.28
CA ALA A 279 -4.00 -55.64 -16.49
C ALA A 279 -4.20 -56.92 -15.63
N MET A 280 -4.79 -56.75 -14.44
CA MET A 280 -5.24 -57.87 -13.60
C MET A 280 -6.42 -58.64 -14.23
N PRO A 281 -6.49 -59.98 -14.07
CA PRO A 281 -7.72 -60.75 -14.29
C PRO A 281 -8.90 -60.19 -13.49
N ALA A 282 -10.12 -60.27 -14.02
CA ALA A 282 -11.28 -59.55 -13.47
C ALA A 282 -11.67 -59.97 -12.03
N ASP A 283 -11.46 -61.24 -11.69
CA ASP A 283 -11.63 -61.79 -10.33
C ASP A 283 -10.55 -61.28 -9.37
N VAL A 284 -9.28 -61.28 -9.80
CA VAL A 284 -8.17 -60.71 -9.03
C VAL A 284 -8.33 -59.20 -8.84
N ALA A 285 -8.72 -58.47 -9.89
CA ALA A 285 -9.01 -57.04 -9.85
C ALA A 285 -10.16 -56.73 -8.87
N GLY A 286 -11.22 -57.53 -8.88
CA GLY A 286 -12.33 -57.43 -7.93
C GLY A 286 -11.87 -57.63 -6.48
N ALA A 287 -11.08 -58.67 -6.21
CA ALA A 287 -10.54 -58.92 -4.88
C ALA A 287 -9.48 -57.88 -4.45
N TRP A 288 -8.70 -57.33 -5.37
CA TRP A 288 -7.77 -56.24 -5.10
C TRP A 288 -8.51 -54.95 -4.72
N GLN A 289 -9.57 -54.59 -5.45
CA GLN A 289 -10.44 -53.47 -5.08
C GLN A 289 -11.16 -53.73 -3.75
N GLU A 290 -11.62 -54.96 -3.48
CA GLU A 290 -12.21 -55.32 -2.20
C GLU A 290 -11.19 -55.23 -1.05
N LEU A 291 -9.94 -55.61 -1.27
CA LEU A 291 -8.84 -55.46 -0.30
C LEU A 291 -8.53 -53.98 -0.01
N LEU A 292 -8.48 -53.14 -1.05
CA LEU A 292 -8.24 -51.70 -0.92
C LEU A 292 -9.40 -50.96 -0.23
N ALA A 293 -10.64 -51.40 -0.47
CA ALA A 293 -11.85 -50.86 0.15
C ALA A 293 -12.10 -51.38 1.58
N MET A 294 -11.33 -52.35 2.06
CA MET A 294 -11.58 -53.00 3.34
C MET A 294 -11.06 -52.19 4.53
N ASP A 295 -11.92 -51.97 5.53
CA ASP A 295 -11.52 -51.39 6.80
C ASP A 295 -10.40 -52.22 7.47
N LEU A 296 -9.30 -51.53 7.77
CA LEU A 296 -8.24 -52.06 8.63
C LEU A 296 -8.82 -52.47 9.99
N PRO A 297 -8.50 -53.66 10.52
CA PRO A 297 -8.97 -54.07 11.83
C PRO A 297 -8.53 -53.06 12.89
N ALA A 298 -9.47 -52.67 13.76
CA ALA A 298 -9.20 -51.82 14.91
C ALA A 298 -8.42 -52.59 15.99
N LEU A 299 -7.13 -52.83 15.75
CA LEU A 299 -6.24 -53.56 16.64
C LEU A 299 -6.04 -52.89 18.02
N VAL A 300 -6.44 -51.62 18.15
CA VAL A 300 -6.33 -50.81 19.37
C VAL A 300 -7.52 -49.82 19.40
N GLU A 301 -8.46 -49.99 20.33
CA GLU A 301 -9.62 -49.08 20.49
C GLU A 301 -9.24 -47.73 21.11
N ARG A 302 -8.23 -47.70 21.99
CA ARG A 302 -7.72 -46.50 22.66
C ARG A 302 -6.20 -46.48 22.66
N SER A 303 -5.60 -45.33 22.39
CA SER A 303 -4.14 -45.22 22.41
C SER A 303 -3.59 -45.58 23.81
N PRO A 304 -2.39 -46.18 23.92
CA PRO A 304 -1.75 -46.42 25.22
C PRO A 304 -1.54 -45.14 26.04
N LEU A 305 -1.49 -43.98 25.37
CA LEU A 305 -1.45 -42.67 26.01
C LEU A 305 -2.81 -42.26 26.57
N ALA A 306 -3.91 -42.49 25.85
CA ALA A 306 -5.27 -42.27 26.34
C ALA A 306 -5.58 -43.15 27.57
N GLU A 307 -5.17 -44.43 27.56
CA GLU A 307 -5.29 -45.32 28.72
C GLU A 307 -4.50 -44.79 29.92
N PHE A 308 -3.26 -44.35 29.70
CA PHE A 308 -2.39 -43.81 30.74
C PHE A 308 -2.86 -42.48 31.34
N LEU A 309 -3.59 -41.67 30.57
CA LEU A 309 -4.27 -40.46 31.02
C LEU A 309 -5.58 -40.81 31.77
N ALA A 310 -6.30 -41.84 31.35
CA ALA A 310 -7.53 -42.29 32.01
C ALA A 310 -7.29 -42.94 33.39
N ASP A 311 -6.12 -43.53 33.62
CA ASP A 311 -5.71 -44.20 34.88
C ASP A 311 -5.73 -43.27 36.11
N ASP A 312 -5.52 -41.96 35.95
CA ASP A 312 -5.52 -41.01 37.08
C ASP A 312 -5.88 -39.58 36.63
N PRO A 313 -7.04 -39.03 37.04
CA PRO A 313 -7.46 -37.68 36.68
C PRO A 313 -6.47 -36.58 37.10
N ARG A 314 -5.75 -36.75 38.23
CA ARG A 314 -4.76 -35.76 38.71
C ARG A 314 -3.53 -35.76 37.82
N ARG A 315 -3.08 -36.94 37.40
CA ARG A 315 -2.02 -37.10 36.40
C ARG A 315 -2.41 -36.48 35.08
N SER A 316 -3.62 -36.76 34.60
CA SER A 316 -4.14 -36.21 33.34
C SER A 316 -4.07 -34.68 33.35
N ARG A 317 -4.63 -34.03 34.39
CA ARG A 317 -4.60 -32.57 34.54
C ARG A 317 -3.19 -31.99 34.58
N VAL A 318 -2.27 -32.61 35.33
CA VAL A 318 -0.86 -32.16 35.39
C VAL A 318 -0.16 -32.27 34.04
N LEU A 319 -0.34 -33.39 33.33
CA LEU A 319 0.32 -33.62 32.06
C LEU A 319 -0.25 -32.73 30.95
N ILE A 320 -1.56 -32.50 30.93
CA ILE A 320 -2.22 -31.69 29.91
C ILE A 320 -2.04 -30.19 30.23
N ASP A 321 -2.59 -29.71 31.34
CA ASP A 321 -2.77 -28.28 31.61
C ASP A 321 -1.51 -27.59 32.16
N ARG A 322 -0.44 -28.34 32.42
CA ARG A 322 0.82 -27.82 32.97
C ARG A 322 2.08 -28.26 32.22
N VAL A 323 2.17 -29.51 31.77
CA VAL A 323 3.36 -30.00 31.04
C VAL A 323 3.26 -29.77 29.53
N ALA A 324 2.04 -29.89 28.96
CA ALA A 324 1.80 -29.81 27.53
C ALA A 324 1.07 -28.52 27.07
N SER A 325 0.55 -27.73 28.02
CA SER A 325 -0.10 -26.44 27.78
C SER A 325 0.90 -25.31 27.46
N SER A 326 0.51 -24.42 26.54
CA SER A 326 1.20 -23.14 26.29
C SER A 326 1.00 -22.12 27.41
N GLU A 327 -0.10 -22.24 28.16
CA GLU A 327 -0.38 -21.49 29.39
C GLU A 327 -0.39 -22.47 30.58
N PRO A 328 0.78 -22.77 31.18
CA PRO A 328 0.91 -23.85 32.15
C PRO A 328 0.40 -23.45 33.54
N LEU A 329 -0.60 -24.17 34.04
CA LEU A 329 -1.09 -23.99 35.41
C LEU A 329 0.01 -24.22 36.45
N THR A 330 -0.03 -23.45 37.55
CA THR A 330 0.89 -23.64 38.66
C THR A 330 0.54 -24.88 39.48
N LEU A 331 1.54 -25.45 40.15
CA LEU A 331 1.33 -26.52 41.12
C LEU A 331 0.42 -26.12 42.30
N GLN A 332 0.24 -24.82 42.55
CA GLN A 332 -0.63 -24.33 43.63
C GLN A 332 -2.11 -24.32 43.20
N GLU A 333 -2.40 -23.92 41.95
CA GLU A 333 -3.75 -23.95 41.39
C GLU A 333 -4.26 -25.39 41.28
N LEU A 334 -3.47 -26.28 40.67
CA LEU A 334 -3.78 -27.71 40.58
C LEU A 334 -3.92 -28.37 41.96
N ALA A 335 -3.10 -27.99 42.95
CA ALA A 335 -3.23 -28.52 44.30
C ALA A 335 -4.55 -28.08 44.97
N THR A 336 -4.97 -26.84 44.70
CA THR A 336 -6.24 -26.29 45.20
C THR A 336 -7.43 -26.98 44.55
N GLU A 337 -7.39 -27.18 43.22
CA GLU A 337 -8.42 -27.89 42.43
C GLU A 337 -8.68 -29.32 42.97
N PHE A 338 -7.63 -30.06 43.31
CA PHE A 338 -7.74 -31.46 43.77
C PHE A 338 -7.76 -31.66 45.29
N GLY A 339 -7.78 -30.58 46.08
CA GLY A 339 -7.83 -30.63 47.55
C GLY A 339 -6.60 -31.28 48.19
N VAL A 340 -5.40 -31.04 47.63
CA VAL A 340 -4.13 -31.61 48.12
C VAL A 340 -3.08 -30.52 48.34
N THR A 341 -1.90 -30.89 48.86
CA THR A 341 -0.80 -29.92 49.03
C THR A 341 -0.03 -29.70 47.72
N ARG A 342 0.58 -28.51 47.57
CA ARG A 342 1.48 -28.18 46.44
C ARG A 342 2.60 -29.21 46.26
N GLU A 343 3.22 -29.63 47.36
CA GLU A 343 4.26 -30.66 47.32
C GLU A 343 3.71 -32.03 46.91
N ARG A 344 2.46 -32.36 47.25
CA ARG A 344 1.82 -33.57 46.73
C ARG A 344 1.58 -33.51 45.22
N MET A 345 1.17 -32.37 44.67
CA MET A 345 1.06 -32.22 43.21
C MET A 345 2.42 -32.28 42.52
N ARG A 346 3.47 -31.70 43.11
CA ARG A 346 4.85 -31.83 42.61
C ARG A 346 5.30 -33.29 42.52
N GLN A 347 5.02 -34.08 43.55
CA GLN A 347 5.31 -35.52 43.55
C GLN A 347 4.53 -36.29 42.48
N ILE A 348 3.27 -35.90 42.23
CA ILE A 348 2.46 -36.46 41.14
C ILE A 348 3.06 -36.10 39.78
N GLU A 349 3.45 -34.84 39.57
CA GLU A 349 4.15 -34.38 38.35
C GLU A 349 5.42 -35.20 38.08
N SER A 350 6.36 -35.24 39.04
CA SER A 350 7.63 -35.96 38.87
C SER A 350 7.43 -37.45 38.55
N LYS A 351 6.57 -38.16 39.32
CA LYS A 351 6.31 -39.58 39.10
C LYS A 351 5.54 -39.86 37.80
N SER A 352 4.71 -38.92 37.36
CA SER A 352 3.97 -39.04 36.10
C SER A 352 4.88 -38.86 34.90
N LEU A 353 5.79 -37.88 34.93
CA LEU A 353 6.80 -37.66 33.90
C LEU A 353 7.79 -38.82 33.79
N GLU A 354 8.24 -39.36 34.93
CA GLU A 354 9.13 -40.53 34.99
C GLU A 354 8.47 -41.77 34.35
N ARG A 355 7.21 -42.07 34.72
CA ARG A 355 6.45 -43.17 34.10
C ARG A 355 6.15 -42.93 32.62
N LEU A 356 5.83 -41.69 32.23
CA LEU A 356 5.54 -41.32 30.83
C LEU A 356 6.77 -41.56 29.94
N ARG A 357 7.96 -41.11 30.37
CA ARG A 357 9.23 -41.33 29.66
C ARG A 357 9.60 -42.81 29.61
N SER A 358 9.60 -43.49 30.76
CA SER A 358 9.92 -44.93 30.85
C SER A 358 9.04 -45.78 29.92
N ASN A 359 7.73 -45.49 29.87
CA ASN A 359 6.81 -46.13 28.93
C ASN A 359 7.16 -45.80 27.47
N PHE A 360 7.38 -44.53 27.14
CA PHE A 360 7.72 -44.08 25.79
C PHE A 360 9.02 -44.71 25.28
N ASP A 361 10.07 -44.78 26.10
CA ASP A 361 11.38 -45.28 25.70
C ASP A 361 11.38 -46.81 25.58
N SER A 362 10.82 -47.52 26.57
CA SER A 362 11.06 -48.97 26.76
C SER A 362 9.85 -49.87 26.53
N SER A 363 8.61 -49.37 26.56
CA SER A 363 7.45 -50.26 26.47
C SER A 363 7.19 -50.73 25.02
N PRO A 364 6.98 -52.04 24.77
CA PRO A 364 6.52 -52.55 23.49
C PRO A 364 5.11 -52.06 23.12
N THR A 365 4.22 -51.88 24.09
CA THR A 365 2.84 -51.42 23.82
C THR A 365 2.78 -49.96 23.38
N TRP A 366 3.74 -49.15 23.80
CA TRP A 366 3.84 -47.72 23.42
C TRP A 366 4.47 -47.46 22.06
N ARG A 367 4.74 -48.51 21.26
CA ARG A 367 5.30 -48.37 19.90
C ARG A 367 4.45 -47.44 19.01
N VAL A 368 3.12 -47.47 19.16
CA VAL A 368 2.20 -46.59 18.42
C VAL A 368 2.39 -45.10 18.83
N VAL A 369 2.76 -44.82 20.08
CA VAL A 369 3.08 -43.47 20.56
C VAL A 369 4.43 -43.00 20.01
N ARG A 370 5.43 -43.90 19.90
CA ARG A 370 6.71 -43.60 19.23
C ARG A 370 6.54 -43.31 17.74
N TRP A 371 5.79 -44.14 17.01
CA TRP A 371 5.45 -43.88 15.60
C TRP A 371 4.68 -42.57 15.40
N ALA A 372 3.80 -42.21 16.34
CA ALA A 372 3.12 -40.92 16.33
C ALA A 372 4.10 -39.75 16.52
N ALA A 373 5.08 -39.88 17.41
CA ALA A 373 6.14 -38.89 17.60
C ALA A 373 7.06 -38.77 16.37
N GLU A 374 7.50 -39.90 15.81
CA GLU A 374 8.29 -39.96 14.56
C GLU A 374 7.56 -39.28 13.40
N ARG A 375 6.25 -39.54 13.24
CA ARG A 375 5.41 -38.89 12.22
C ARG A 375 5.27 -37.39 12.43
N VAL A 376 5.17 -36.91 13.67
CA VAL A 376 5.19 -35.47 13.98
C VAL A 376 6.54 -34.86 13.59
N VAL A 377 7.66 -35.48 13.97
CA VAL A 377 9.01 -35.01 13.59
C VAL A 377 9.18 -34.95 12.07
N ALA A 378 8.74 -35.98 11.35
CA ALA A 378 8.83 -36.04 9.89
C ALA A 378 7.97 -34.99 9.17
N GLN A 379 6.87 -34.53 9.78
CA GLN A 379 5.98 -33.52 9.18
C GLN A 379 6.22 -32.08 9.66
N ALA A 380 6.84 -31.89 10.82
CA ALA A 380 7.10 -30.57 11.41
C ALA A 380 8.58 -30.15 11.39
N GLY A 381 9.55 -31.08 11.36
CA GLY A 381 10.97 -30.75 11.43
C GLY A 381 11.34 -30.09 12.76
N ALA A 382 11.98 -28.92 12.72
CA ALA A 382 12.36 -28.14 13.89
C ALA A 382 11.39 -26.98 14.22
N TYR A 383 10.75 -26.40 13.20
CA TYR A 383 9.78 -25.31 13.33
C TYR A 383 8.62 -25.48 12.35
N ALA A 384 7.38 -25.38 12.84
CA ALA A 384 6.17 -25.57 12.04
C ALA A 384 4.94 -24.92 12.69
N PRO A 385 3.86 -24.64 11.93
CA PRO A 385 2.58 -24.23 12.51
C PRO A 385 1.97 -25.35 13.36
N SER A 386 1.25 -24.97 14.44
CA SER A 386 0.67 -25.92 15.41
C SER A 386 -0.35 -26.89 14.78
N ASP A 387 -0.99 -26.48 13.68
CA ASP A 387 -1.97 -27.27 12.94
C ASP A 387 -1.38 -28.54 12.28
N VAL A 388 -0.05 -28.64 12.13
CA VAL A 388 0.63 -29.88 11.73
C VAL A 388 0.30 -31.02 12.70
N LEU A 389 0.11 -30.76 13.99
CA LEU A 389 -0.31 -31.80 14.93
C LEU A 389 -1.66 -32.44 14.56
N ALA A 390 -2.60 -31.64 14.03
CA ALA A 390 -3.90 -32.13 13.60
C ALA A 390 -3.82 -32.95 12.31
N ARG A 391 -2.98 -32.53 11.35
CA ARG A 391 -2.72 -33.27 10.10
C ARG A 391 -1.92 -34.57 10.32
N ALA A 392 -0.93 -34.53 11.22
CA ALA A 392 -0.10 -35.68 11.54
C ALA A 392 -0.90 -36.75 12.29
N LEU A 393 -1.72 -36.35 13.27
CA LEU A 393 -2.38 -37.23 14.23
C LEU A 393 -3.91 -37.00 14.30
N PRO A 394 -4.66 -37.17 13.18
CA PRO A 394 -6.07 -36.80 13.10
C PRO A 394 -6.96 -37.56 14.09
N ARG A 395 -6.66 -38.85 14.36
CA ARG A 395 -7.43 -39.71 15.29
C ARG A 395 -7.12 -39.48 16.78
N TRP A 396 -6.14 -38.64 17.11
CA TRP A 396 -5.72 -38.38 18.50
C TRP A 396 -6.40 -37.11 19.02
N SER A 397 -6.73 -37.06 20.31
CA SER A 397 -7.31 -35.86 20.93
C SER A 397 -6.29 -34.71 21.02
N PRO A 398 -6.71 -33.43 21.10
CA PRO A 398 -5.79 -32.30 21.22
C PRO A 398 -4.78 -32.46 22.36
N ALA A 399 -5.23 -32.93 23.53
CA ALA A 399 -4.39 -33.20 24.69
C ALA A 399 -3.29 -34.25 24.41
N GLU A 400 -3.66 -35.37 23.79
CA GLU A 400 -2.67 -36.39 23.42
C GLU A 400 -1.68 -35.87 22.36
N ARG A 401 -2.14 -35.09 21.37
CA ARG A 401 -1.26 -34.50 20.33
C ARG A 401 -0.16 -33.63 20.94
N HIS A 402 -0.50 -32.79 21.91
CA HIS A 402 0.47 -31.94 22.59
C HIS A 402 1.47 -32.76 23.44
N LEU A 403 1.01 -33.85 24.07
CA LEU A 403 1.89 -34.78 24.78
C LEU A 403 2.81 -35.59 23.85
N VAL A 404 2.32 -36.02 22.68
CA VAL A 404 3.16 -36.64 21.64
C VAL A 404 4.21 -35.65 21.12
N ALA A 405 3.84 -34.39 20.89
CA ALA A 405 4.80 -33.35 20.55
C ALA A 405 5.86 -33.15 21.66
N ARG A 406 5.43 -33.14 22.93
CA ARG A 406 6.37 -33.02 24.06
C ARG A 406 7.33 -34.21 24.17
N LEU A 407 6.87 -35.41 23.85
CA LEU A 407 7.70 -36.63 23.76
C LEU A 407 8.59 -36.66 22.51
N ALA A 408 8.19 -36.01 21.42
CA ALA A 408 8.99 -35.82 20.21
C ALA A 408 10.09 -34.74 20.34
N GLY A 409 10.21 -34.09 21.50
CA GLY A 409 11.25 -33.08 21.77
C GLY A 409 10.86 -31.64 21.41
N TYR A 410 9.57 -31.33 21.29
CA TYR A 410 9.10 -29.95 21.17
C TYR A 410 8.91 -29.33 22.56
N GLU A 411 9.42 -28.11 22.77
CA GLU A 411 9.23 -27.34 24.01
C GLU A 411 7.97 -26.48 23.98
N ARG A 412 7.56 -26.06 22.78
CA ARG A 412 6.37 -25.25 22.53
C ARG A 412 5.58 -25.87 21.39
N SER A 413 4.26 -25.79 21.49
CA SER A 413 3.29 -26.37 20.57
C SER A 413 2.27 -25.37 20.04
N ASP A 414 2.14 -24.19 20.66
CA ASP A 414 1.20 -23.14 20.24
C ASP A 414 1.84 -21.73 20.36
N PRO A 415 1.72 -20.84 19.36
CA PRO A 415 1.03 -21.03 18.07
C PRO A 415 1.88 -21.79 17.03
N ALA A 416 3.13 -22.13 17.40
CA ALA A 416 4.07 -22.88 16.58
C ALA A 416 4.67 -24.04 17.38
N LEU A 417 4.97 -25.12 16.67
CA LEU A 417 5.84 -26.19 17.14
C LEU A 417 7.28 -25.69 17.12
N VAL A 418 7.96 -25.72 18.27
CA VAL A 418 9.37 -25.33 18.42
C VAL A 418 10.14 -26.44 19.11
N ARG A 419 11.13 -26.99 18.42
CA ARG A 419 12.01 -28.05 18.94
C ARG A 419 12.94 -27.50 20.02
N GLU A 420 13.28 -28.34 21.00
CA GLU A 420 14.13 -27.96 22.14
C GLU A 420 15.44 -27.30 21.70
N GLY A 421 15.73 -26.14 22.29
CA GLY A 421 16.93 -25.34 21.97
C GLY A 421 16.89 -24.52 20.68
N LEU A 422 15.88 -24.69 19.82
CA LEU A 422 15.78 -23.89 18.59
C LEU A 422 15.48 -22.41 18.91
N LYS A 423 16.22 -21.52 18.24
CA LYS A 423 15.91 -20.09 18.18
C LYS A 423 15.92 -19.66 16.72
N LEU A 424 14.83 -19.06 16.27
CA LEU A 424 14.82 -18.35 14.99
C LEU A 424 15.73 -17.12 15.06
N PRO A 425 16.40 -16.74 13.95
CA PRO A 425 17.16 -15.51 13.91
C PRO A 425 16.26 -14.29 14.15
N ASN A 426 16.79 -13.26 14.80
CA ASN A 426 16.12 -11.96 14.87
C ASN A 426 16.36 -11.16 13.57
N VAL A 427 15.56 -10.12 13.31
CA VAL A 427 15.65 -9.30 12.06
C VAL A 427 17.05 -8.73 11.77
N ALA A 428 17.85 -8.42 12.80
CA ALA A 428 19.21 -7.90 12.64
C ALA A 428 20.26 -9.01 12.40
N GLU A 429 19.92 -10.27 12.67
CA GLU A 429 20.76 -11.46 12.40
C GLU A 429 20.51 -12.07 11.00
N LEU A 430 19.53 -11.56 10.25
CA LEU A 430 19.28 -11.96 8.87
C LEU A 430 20.30 -11.28 7.95
N PRO A 431 21.02 -12.01 7.09
CA PRO A 431 21.91 -11.43 6.08
C PRO A 431 21.15 -10.50 5.13
N THR A 432 21.86 -9.54 4.55
CA THR A 432 21.32 -8.64 3.51
C THR A 432 22.14 -8.73 2.24
N MET A 433 21.51 -8.42 1.11
CA MET A 433 22.20 -8.36 -0.18
C MET A 433 23.34 -7.33 -0.11
N ALA A 434 24.39 -7.57 -0.90
CA ALA A 434 25.50 -6.63 -1.04
C ALA A 434 25.02 -5.20 -1.34
N ASP A 435 25.68 -4.22 -0.72
CA ASP A 435 25.34 -2.79 -0.83
C ASP A 435 23.92 -2.39 -0.39
N THR A 436 23.22 -3.24 0.38
CA THR A 436 21.91 -2.94 1.00
C THR A 436 21.91 -3.12 2.52
N ASP A 437 21.20 -2.23 3.22
CA ASP A 437 21.02 -2.27 4.67
C ASP A 437 19.75 -3.07 5.07
N PHE A 438 18.78 -3.20 4.17
CA PHE A 438 17.44 -3.73 4.48
C PHE A 438 16.96 -4.89 3.60
N VAL A 439 17.47 -5.05 2.38
CA VAL A 439 17.06 -6.15 1.48
C VAL A 439 17.70 -7.44 1.95
N VAL A 440 16.88 -8.38 2.43
CA VAL A 440 17.37 -9.64 3.04
C VAL A 440 17.83 -10.59 1.93
N ASP A 441 18.99 -11.22 2.12
CA ASP A 441 19.39 -12.35 1.28
C ASP A 441 18.52 -13.56 1.65
N GLU A 442 17.43 -13.74 0.90
CA GLU A 442 16.46 -14.79 1.16
C GLU A 442 17.10 -16.18 1.01
N TYR A 443 18.04 -16.36 0.08
CA TYR A 443 18.70 -17.65 -0.15
C TYR A 443 19.54 -18.07 1.06
N GLU A 444 20.40 -17.19 1.57
CA GLU A 444 21.21 -17.48 2.77
C GLU A 444 20.33 -17.71 4.02
N VAL A 445 19.21 -16.99 4.16
CA VAL A 445 18.26 -17.25 5.25
C VAL A 445 17.60 -18.63 5.12
N VAL A 446 17.17 -19.02 3.92
CA VAL A 446 16.51 -20.32 3.67
C VAL A 446 17.47 -21.48 3.95
N GLU A 447 18.71 -21.43 3.45
CA GLU A 447 19.76 -22.39 3.77
C GLU A 447 20.01 -22.49 5.28
N ARG A 448 20.07 -21.35 5.98
CA ARG A 448 20.24 -21.32 7.44
C ARG A 448 19.04 -21.91 8.19
N LEU A 449 17.81 -21.74 7.69
CA LEU A 449 16.61 -22.37 8.26
C LEU A 449 16.61 -23.89 8.02
N HIS A 450 17.04 -24.36 6.84
CA HIS A 450 17.22 -25.80 6.58
C HIS A 450 18.30 -26.42 7.48
N ALA A 451 19.43 -25.74 7.68
CA ALA A 451 20.48 -26.18 8.60
C ALA A 451 20.01 -26.26 10.06
N LEU A 452 19.00 -25.46 10.44
CA LEU A 452 18.31 -25.54 11.73
C LEU A 452 17.22 -26.64 11.79
N GLY A 453 16.98 -27.35 10.68
CA GLY A 453 16.00 -28.43 10.57
C GLY A 453 14.58 -27.99 10.22
N VAL A 454 14.39 -26.77 9.71
CA VAL A 454 13.08 -26.32 9.18
C VAL A 454 12.86 -26.96 7.80
N LEU A 455 11.69 -27.59 7.63
CA LEU A 455 11.30 -28.22 6.37
C LEU A 455 10.85 -27.15 5.37
N GLU A 456 11.12 -27.37 4.08
CA GLU A 456 10.76 -26.48 2.97
C GLU A 456 9.32 -25.95 3.03
N GLN A 457 8.35 -26.85 3.21
CA GLN A 457 6.92 -26.51 3.35
C GLN A 457 6.58 -25.56 4.52
N HIS A 458 7.50 -25.34 5.47
CA HIS A 458 7.35 -24.47 6.63
C HIS A 458 8.29 -23.25 6.61
N VAL A 459 9.12 -23.07 5.58
CA VAL A 459 10.07 -21.96 5.46
C VAL A 459 9.37 -20.61 5.49
N GLU A 460 8.34 -20.39 4.66
CA GLU A 460 7.58 -19.12 4.65
C GLU A 460 6.87 -18.86 6.00
N PHE A 461 6.46 -19.92 6.71
CA PHE A 461 5.90 -19.80 8.06
C PHE A 461 6.97 -19.38 9.09
N ALA A 462 8.19 -19.91 8.98
CA ALA A 462 9.31 -19.49 9.81
C ALA A 462 9.71 -18.03 9.52
N LEU A 463 9.83 -17.64 8.25
CA LEU A 463 10.14 -16.27 7.80
C LEU A 463 9.11 -15.25 8.31
N SER A 464 7.81 -15.52 8.09
CA SER A 464 6.73 -14.66 8.55
C SER A 464 6.55 -14.64 10.09
N SER A 465 7.16 -15.58 10.81
CA SER A 465 7.23 -15.58 12.28
C SER A 465 8.37 -14.72 12.83
N VAL A 466 9.31 -14.24 12.00
CA VAL A 466 10.37 -13.33 12.43
C VAL A 466 9.83 -11.90 12.56
N THR A 467 9.68 -11.43 13.80
CA THR A 467 9.21 -10.08 14.10
C THR A 467 10.12 -9.01 13.47
N GLY A 468 9.51 -8.11 12.69
CA GLY A 468 10.23 -7.04 12.00
C GLY A 468 10.64 -7.38 10.57
N VAL A 469 10.25 -8.53 10.03
CA VAL A 469 10.44 -8.89 8.61
C VAL A 469 9.14 -8.63 7.84
N SER A 470 9.23 -8.29 6.56
CA SER A 470 8.09 -8.23 5.65
C SER A 470 8.51 -8.54 4.21
N ARG A 471 7.53 -8.70 3.31
CA ARG A 471 7.78 -8.75 1.85
C ARG A 471 7.29 -7.47 1.21
N VAL A 472 8.15 -6.83 0.42
CA VAL A 472 7.84 -5.62 -0.36
C VAL A 472 8.25 -5.88 -1.81
N ASP A 473 7.30 -5.68 -2.73
CA ASP A 473 7.43 -6.01 -4.16
C ASP A 473 7.95 -7.45 -4.43
N GLY A 474 7.66 -8.38 -3.49
CA GLY A 474 8.05 -9.79 -3.53
C GLY A 474 9.30 -10.12 -2.71
N GLN A 475 10.24 -9.18 -2.59
CA GLN A 475 11.52 -9.36 -1.88
C GLN A 475 11.34 -9.29 -0.36
N LEU A 476 12.12 -10.10 0.35
CA LEU A 476 12.17 -10.12 1.81
C LEU A 476 12.98 -8.91 2.33
N VAL A 477 12.44 -8.20 3.32
CA VAL A 477 13.08 -7.01 3.90
C VAL A 477 13.05 -6.96 5.41
N ARG A 478 14.11 -6.38 5.99
CA ARG A 478 14.15 -5.90 7.38
C ARG A 478 13.19 -4.71 7.54
N TRP A 479 11.92 -5.00 7.80
CA TRP A 479 10.83 -4.02 7.94
C TRP A 479 10.66 -3.42 9.35
N SER A 480 11.75 -3.42 10.12
CA SER A 480 11.85 -2.79 11.45
C SER A 480 12.35 -1.34 11.37
N GLY A 481 12.09 -0.56 12.42
CA GLY A 481 12.68 0.78 12.57
C GLY A 481 11.76 1.93 12.17
N SER A 482 12.35 3.05 11.77
CA SER A 482 11.63 4.29 11.50
C SER A 482 10.95 4.31 10.13
N VAL A 483 10.12 5.33 9.93
CA VAL A 483 9.49 5.63 8.64
C VAL A 483 10.54 5.86 7.54
N VAL A 484 11.70 6.41 7.91
CA VAL A 484 12.76 6.67 6.95
C VAL A 484 13.52 5.40 6.61
N ASP A 485 13.70 4.49 7.56
CA ASP A 485 14.34 3.19 7.31
C ASP A 485 13.53 2.34 6.33
N LYS A 486 12.19 2.33 6.48
CA LYS A 486 11.28 1.73 5.50
C LYS A 486 11.31 2.42 4.14
N ALA A 487 11.45 3.75 4.13
CA ALA A 487 11.59 4.52 2.89
C ALA A 487 12.92 4.24 2.18
N VAL A 488 14.01 4.04 2.93
CA VAL A 488 15.30 3.55 2.40
C VAL A 488 15.11 2.14 1.83
N ALA A 489 14.56 1.20 2.59
CA ALA A 489 14.31 -0.17 2.13
C ALA A 489 13.51 -0.24 0.81
N VAL A 490 12.45 0.56 0.65
CA VAL A 490 11.68 0.63 -0.61
C VAL A 490 12.52 1.17 -1.78
N LEU A 491 13.43 2.11 -1.52
CA LEU A 491 14.37 2.59 -2.54
C LEU A 491 15.43 1.53 -2.88
N GLU A 492 15.94 0.78 -1.90
CA GLU A 492 16.91 -0.32 -2.14
C GLU A 492 16.33 -1.43 -3.03
N ILE A 493 15.06 -1.79 -2.82
CA ILE A 493 14.37 -2.81 -3.65
C ILE A 493 14.17 -2.34 -5.11
N ARG A 494 13.81 -1.06 -5.28
CA ARG A 494 13.36 -0.52 -6.58
C ARG A 494 14.50 0.06 -7.42
N ASP A 495 15.61 0.38 -6.78
CA ASP A 495 16.84 0.95 -7.36
C ASP A 495 16.65 2.19 -8.26
N GLU A 496 15.57 2.95 -8.04
CA GLU A 496 15.25 4.17 -8.78
C GLU A 496 14.63 5.27 -7.88
N PRO A 497 14.75 6.57 -8.22
CA PRO A 497 14.13 7.66 -7.46
C PRO A 497 12.58 7.61 -7.46
N GLN A 498 12.00 7.25 -6.32
CA GLN A 498 10.55 7.11 -6.14
C GLN A 498 9.86 8.45 -5.82
N ASN A 499 8.58 8.58 -6.20
CA ASN A 499 7.75 9.69 -5.76
C ASN A 499 7.54 9.62 -4.24
N ILE A 500 7.73 10.74 -3.53
CA ILE A 500 7.59 10.85 -2.07
C ILE A 500 6.25 10.33 -1.53
N ASP A 501 5.16 10.46 -2.29
CA ASP A 501 3.84 10.00 -1.86
C ASP A 501 3.66 8.49 -2.02
N GLN A 502 4.25 7.91 -3.07
CA GLN A 502 4.32 6.45 -3.24
C GLN A 502 5.24 5.83 -2.19
N LEU A 503 6.37 6.47 -1.90
CA LEU A 503 7.33 6.04 -0.89
C LEU A 503 6.73 6.05 0.53
N VAL A 504 6.04 7.13 0.88
CA VAL A 504 5.30 7.25 2.14
C VAL A 504 4.16 6.23 2.21
N SER A 505 3.43 5.99 1.11
CA SER A 505 2.36 4.98 1.05
C SER A 505 2.90 3.56 1.21
N ALA A 506 4.05 3.23 0.60
CA ALA A 506 4.69 1.93 0.77
C ALA A 506 5.16 1.71 2.22
N ALA A 507 5.68 2.75 2.89
CA ALA A 507 6.16 2.66 4.27
C ALA A 507 5.05 2.60 5.34
N TYR A 508 3.84 3.10 5.05
CA TYR A 508 2.73 3.27 6.03
C TYR A 508 1.40 2.58 5.68
N GLY A 509 1.16 2.22 4.42
CA GLY A 509 -0.19 2.08 3.88
C GLY A 509 -0.83 3.45 3.56
N GLU A 510 -2.11 3.45 3.18
CA GLU A 510 -2.83 4.68 2.84
C GLU A 510 -2.96 5.63 4.04
N GLY A 511 -2.60 6.91 3.84
CA GLY A 511 -2.81 7.99 4.83
C GLY A 511 -1.55 8.53 5.52
N GLY A 512 -0.35 8.22 5.04
CA GLY A 512 0.91 8.71 5.61
C GLY A 512 0.99 10.24 5.76
N SER A 513 1.51 10.68 6.91
CA SER A 513 1.37 12.07 7.36
C SER A 513 2.36 13.06 6.72
N ARG A 514 2.02 14.37 6.76
CA ARG A 514 2.94 15.45 6.34
C ARG A 514 4.27 15.45 7.10
N SER A 515 4.29 14.94 8.34
CA SER A 515 5.49 14.73 9.15
C SER A 515 6.40 13.59 8.63
N ALA A 516 5.84 12.58 7.94
CA ALA A 516 6.65 11.56 7.27
C ALA A 516 7.47 12.18 6.13
N ARG A 517 6.85 12.99 5.27
CA ARG A 517 7.54 13.69 4.17
C ARG A 517 8.70 14.55 4.66
N ASN A 518 8.50 15.37 5.70
CA ASN A 518 9.56 16.22 6.24
C ASN A 518 10.76 15.39 6.74
N ARG A 519 10.52 14.33 7.54
CA ARG A 519 11.59 13.45 8.04
C ARG A 519 12.38 12.77 6.91
N ILE A 520 11.71 12.38 5.83
CA ILE A 520 12.35 11.81 4.64
C ILE A 520 13.25 12.84 3.93
N PHE A 521 12.85 14.11 3.87
CA PHE A 521 13.68 15.19 3.29
C PHE A 521 14.84 15.64 4.19
N GLU A 522 14.75 15.39 5.50
CA GLU A 522 15.77 15.77 6.50
C GLU A 522 16.86 14.70 6.70
N ASP A 523 16.60 13.43 6.35
CA ASP A 523 17.56 12.33 6.56
C ASP A 523 18.79 12.41 5.62
N PRO A 524 20.02 12.26 6.15
CA PRO A 524 21.24 12.38 5.38
C PRO A 524 21.49 11.25 4.38
N ARG A 525 20.81 10.09 4.48
CA ARG A 525 20.92 8.98 3.52
C ARG A 525 20.12 9.24 2.25
N LEU A 526 19.16 10.16 2.29
CA LEU A 526 18.23 10.45 1.20
C LEU A 526 18.55 11.77 0.53
N MET A 527 18.14 11.93 -0.73
CA MET A 527 18.17 13.22 -1.40
C MET A 527 17.01 13.40 -2.35
N ARG A 528 16.54 14.64 -2.46
CA ARG A 528 15.48 15.02 -3.39
C ARG A 528 16.09 15.21 -4.78
N VAL A 529 15.62 14.41 -5.75
CA VAL A 529 16.13 14.36 -7.14
C VAL A 529 15.30 15.22 -8.08
N THR A 530 13.98 15.29 -7.87
CA THR A 530 13.06 16.20 -8.58
C THR A 530 12.15 16.91 -7.58
N LYS A 531 11.17 17.70 -8.03
CA LYS A 531 10.20 18.35 -7.12
C LYS A 531 9.53 17.37 -6.16
N ASN A 532 9.22 16.17 -6.63
CA ASN A 532 8.48 15.16 -5.88
C ASN A 532 9.22 13.82 -5.72
N LYS A 533 10.31 13.56 -6.45
CA LYS A 533 11.09 12.30 -6.33
C LYS A 533 12.22 12.40 -5.31
N VAL A 534 12.42 11.32 -4.56
CA VAL A 534 13.50 11.11 -3.60
C VAL A 534 14.26 9.84 -4.00
N GLY A 535 15.59 9.89 -3.95
CA GLY A 535 16.46 8.74 -4.14
C GLY A 535 17.45 8.59 -2.99
N LEU A 536 18.19 7.47 -2.99
CA LEU A 536 19.31 7.29 -2.07
C LEU A 536 20.45 8.24 -2.46
N ARG A 537 21.07 8.87 -1.46
CA ARG A 537 22.22 9.76 -1.68
C ARG A 537 23.46 8.99 -2.17
N ARG A 538 23.56 7.70 -1.84
CA ARG A 538 24.68 6.82 -2.25
C ARG A 538 24.69 6.50 -3.75
N TRP A 539 23.55 6.61 -4.45
CA TRP A 539 23.48 6.51 -5.92
C TRP A 539 24.22 7.66 -6.63
N GLY A 540 24.51 8.77 -5.93
CA GLY A 540 25.04 9.97 -6.55
C GLY A 540 24.02 10.71 -7.42
N GLY A 541 24.46 11.78 -8.08
CA GLY A 541 23.61 12.65 -8.91
C GLY A 541 23.37 14.05 -8.33
N VAL A 542 22.64 14.88 -9.07
CA VAL A 542 22.42 16.30 -8.74
C VAL A 542 21.20 16.45 -7.83
N ARG A 543 21.38 17.12 -6.69
CA ARG A 543 20.30 17.46 -5.74
C ARG A 543 19.39 18.55 -6.33
N TYR A 544 18.08 18.33 -6.33
CA TYR A 544 17.10 19.35 -6.70
C TYR A 544 16.99 20.45 -5.62
N SER A 545 17.68 21.56 -5.87
CA SER A 545 17.71 22.79 -5.05
C SER A 545 16.36 23.50 -5.02
N GLY A 546 15.70 23.63 -6.18
CA GLY A 546 14.41 24.30 -6.32
C GLY A 546 14.35 25.09 -7.63
N VAL A 547 13.13 25.35 -8.15
CA VAL A 547 12.92 26.05 -9.44
C VAL A 547 13.79 27.30 -9.56
N ALA A 548 13.80 28.15 -8.53
CA ALA A 548 14.55 29.41 -8.56
C ALA A 548 16.07 29.22 -8.59
N GLU A 549 16.62 28.26 -7.83
CA GLU A 549 18.07 28.01 -7.86
C GLU A 549 18.51 27.34 -9.17
N LEU A 550 17.71 26.43 -9.73
CA LEU A 550 17.96 25.92 -11.08
C LEU A 550 17.95 27.03 -12.14
N MET A 551 17.04 27.99 -12.04
CA MET A 551 17.02 29.17 -12.91
C MET A 551 18.24 30.06 -12.66
N LEU A 552 18.70 30.24 -11.41
CA LEU A 552 19.92 30.98 -11.09
C LEU A 552 21.16 30.33 -11.73
N ASP A 553 21.35 29.03 -11.47
CA ASP A 553 22.47 28.25 -11.98
C ASP A 553 22.49 28.24 -13.52
N ARG A 554 21.31 28.06 -14.15
CA ARG A 554 21.19 28.02 -15.61
C ARG A 554 21.42 29.37 -16.29
N LEU A 555 20.96 30.46 -15.67
CA LEU A 555 21.12 31.82 -16.18
C LEU A 555 22.47 32.45 -15.80
N ALA A 556 23.26 31.82 -14.94
CA ALA A 556 24.65 32.22 -14.68
C ALA A 556 25.52 32.15 -15.95
N SER A 557 25.18 31.27 -16.89
CA SER A 557 25.81 31.17 -18.21
C SER A 557 25.40 32.27 -19.19
N GLY A 558 24.31 33.00 -18.93
CA GLY A 558 23.84 34.11 -19.76
C GLY A 558 22.32 34.19 -19.90
N PRO A 559 21.79 35.25 -20.53
CA PRO A 559 20.38 35.37 -20.89
C PRO A 559 19.94 34.30 -21.89
N MET A 560 18.67 33.90 -21.86
CA MET A 560 18.05 32.99 -22.84
C MET A 560 16.55 33.28 -22.97
N ASP A 561 15.86 32.57 -23.86
CA ASP A 561 14.41 32.64 -23.98
C ASP A 561 13.71 32.01 -22.75
N LEU A 562 12.59 32.60 -22.31
CA LEU A 562 11.86 32.15 -21.12
C LEU A 562 11.12 30.83 -21.35
N ASP A 563 10.59 30.59 -22.55
CA ASP A 563 9.89 29.33 -22.85
C ASP A 563 10.92 28.21 -23.09
N GLU A 564 12.06 28.51 -23.74
CA GLU A 564 13.21 27.59 -23.82
C GLU A 564 13.71 27.18 -22.43
N LEU A 565 13.88 28.14 -21.50
CA LEU A 565 14.26 27.85 -20.10
C LEU A 565 13.19 27.02 -19.39
N ALA A 566 11.91 27.31 -19.65
CA ALA A 566 10.81 26.63 -19.01
C ALA A 566 10.70 25.17 -19.46
N ASP A 567 11.02 24.88 -20.72
CA ASP A 567 10.98 23.53 -21.27
C ASP A 567 12.26 22.74 -20.95
N GLU A 568 13.46 23.35 -20.97
CA GLU A 568 14.70 22.69 -20.51
C GLU A 568 14.59 22.22 -19.05
N LEU A 569 14.04 23.08 -18.17
CA LEU A 569 13.85 22.72 -16.76
C LEU A 569 12.66 21.77 -16.54
N ALA A 570 11.68 21.74 -17.46
CA ALA A 570 10.57 20.80 -17.39
C ALA A 570 11.01 19.39 -17.75
N GLU A 571 11.77 19.24 -18.83
CA GLU A 571 12.32 17.97 -19.30
C GLU A 571 13.35 17.41 -18.31
N ARG A 572 14.35 18.20 -17.90
CA ARG A 572 15.46 17.71 -17.04
C ARG A 572 15.04 17.40 -15.60
N TYR A 573 14.04 18.08 -15.05
CA TYR A 573 13.71 18.01 -13.61
C TYR A 573 12.24 17.71 -13.27
N GLU A 574 11.42 17.34 -14.25
CA GLU A 574 9.98 17.05 -14.09
C GLU A 574 9.19 18.23 -13.46
N ILE A 575 9.56 19.46 -13.82
CA ILE A 575 8.92 20.70 -13.32
C ILE A 575 7.87 21.15 -14.33
N ALA A 576 6.70 21.62 -13.88
CA ALA A 576 5.76 22.24 -14.81
C ALA A 576 6.34 23.57 -15.35
N SER A 577 6.41 23.77 -16.67
CA SER A 577 6.89 25.02 -17.31
C SER A 577 6.20 26.28 -16.77
N ALA A 578 4.92 26.17 -16.39
CA ALA A 578 4.16 27.23 -15.71
C ALA A 578 4.74 27.66 -14.35
N SER A 579 5.44 26.77 -13.64
CA SER A 579 6.19 27.12 -12.42
C SER A 579 7.44 27.94 -12.75
N VAL A 580 8.17 27.63 -13.83
CA VAL A 580 9.32 28.43 -14.26
C VAL A 580 8.87 29.84 -14.64
N ARG A 581 7.82 29.96 -15.47
CA ARG A 581 7.19 31.25 -15.83
C ARG A 581 6.66 32.03 -14.61
N MET A 582 6.14 31.36 -13.59
CA MET A 582 5.75 31.97 -12.31
C MET A 582 6.97 32.52 -11.54
N TYR A 583 8.06 31.76 -11.46
CA TYR A 583 9.27 32.15 -10.74
C TYR A 583 10.09 33.23 -11.47
N ALA A 584 9.92 33.39 -12.79
CA ALA A 584 10.50 34.49 -13.57
C ALA A 584 10.08 35.90 -13.09
N ALA A 585 9.00 36.01 -12.32
CA ALA A 585 8.57 37.26 -11.67
C ALA A 585 9.33 37.58 -10.36
N ALA A 586 10.19 36.68 -9.85
CA ALA A 586 10.96 36.90 -8.64
C ALA A 586 12.04 37.99 -8.84
N PRO A 587 12.38 38.78 -7.80
CA PRO A 587 13.29 39.92 -7.93
C PRO A 587 14.67 39.62 -8.55
N ALA A 588 15.22 38.42 -8.36
CA ALA A 588 16.50 37.99 -8.91
C ALA A 588 16.54 37.94 -10.45
N PHE A 589 15.37 37.89 -11.11
CA PHE A 589 15.26 37.78 -12.55
C PHE A 589 14.78 39.09 -13.19
N LYS A 590 15.15 39.27 -14.46
CA LYS A 590 14.63 40.31 -15.34
C LYS A 590 14.15 39.65 -16.64
N VAL A 591 12.87 39.84 -16.95
CA VAL A 591 12.26 39.47 -18.24
C VAL A 591 12.16 40.74 -19.10
N THR A 592 12.50 40.66 -20.39
CA THR A 592 12.45 41.79 -21.34
C THR A 592 12.07 41.26 -22.72
N GLY A 593 10.82 41.49 -23.13
CA GLY A 593 10.22 40.67 -24.17
C GLY A 593 10.14 39.23 -23.65
N ASP A 594 10.55 38.28 -24.49
CA ASP A 594 10.54 36.85 -24.16
C ASP A 594 11.89 36.39 -23.53
N THR A 595 12.92 37.24 -23.55
CA THR A 595 14.23 36.95 -22.95
C THR A 595 14.24 37.13 -21.43
N ILE A 596 14.74 36.14 -20.70
CA ILE A 596 15.01 36.18 -19.26
C ILE A 596 16.52 36.24 -18.98
N ALA A 597 16.92 37.01 -17.97
CA ALA A 597 18.28 37.12 -17.48
C ALA A 597 18.34 37.26 -15.96
N LEU A 598 19.52 37.01 -15.36
CA LEU A 598 19.82 37.44 -14.00
C LEU A 598 19.81 38.97 -13.90
N ARG A 599 19.17 39.50 -12.85
CA ARG A 599 19.11 40.93 -12.60
C ARG A 599 20.46 41.46 -12.12
N SER A 600 21.03 42.41 -12.84
CA SER A 600 22.33 42.99 -12.48
C SER A 600 22.22 43.99 -11.31
N ARG A 601 23.28 44.14 -10.52
CA ARG A 601 23.40 45.19 -9.48
C ARG A 601 23.26 46.62 -10.02
N ARG A 602 23.44 46.84 -11.33
CA ARG A 602 23.27 48.15 -11.99
C ARG A 602 21.81 48.47 -12.31
N GLU A 603 20.93 47.47 -12.29
CA GLU A 603 19.51 47.60 -12.57
C GLU A 603 18.69 46.88 -11.48
N PRO A 604 18.74 47.37 -10.23
CA PRO A 604 18.13 46.71 -9.08
C PRO A 604 16.60 46.58 -9.24
N TYR A 605 16.02 45.63 -8.52
CA TYR A 605 14.56 45.48 -8.49
C TYR A 605 13.93 46.72 -7.86
N VAL A 606 12.90 47.27 -8.53
CA VAL A 606 12.16 48.43 -8.04
C VAL A 606 10.78 47.95 -7.55
N PRO A 607 10.55 47.91 -6.23
CA PRO A 607 9.25 47.60 -5.63
C PRO A 607 8.09 48.40 -6.23
N ARG A 608 6.92 47.76 -6.33
CA ARG A 608 5.70 48.51 -6.60
C ARG A 608 5.35 49.34 -5.37
N HIS A 609 5.31 50.66 -5.54
CA HIS A 609 4.88 51.59 -4.49
C HIS A 609 3.58 52.29 -4.88
N LYS A 610 2.45 51.58 -4.77
CA LYS A 610 1.10 52.10 -5.09
C LYS A 610 0.11 51.77 -3.95
N PRO A 611 0.25 52.40 -2.77
CA PRO A 611 -0.55 52.08 -1.57
C PRO A 611 -2.07 52.21 -1.80
N TRP A 612 -2.50 53.14 -2.64
CA TRP A 612 -3.91 53.30 -3.05
C TRP A 612 -4.47 52.11 -3.85
N LYS A 613 -3.65 51.14 -4.26
CA LYS A 613 -4.08 49.85 -4.85
C LYS A 613 -4.05 48.68 -3.86
N VAL A 614 -3.70 48.89 -2.59
CA VAL A 614 -3.66 47.85 -1.56
C VAL A 614 -4.89 47.98 -0.66
N ARG A 615 -5.71 46.94 -0.62
CA ARG A 615 -6.90 46.86 0.26
C ARG A 615 -6.53 47.03 1.73
N GLY A 616 -7.28 47.81 2.48
CA GLY A 616 -7.08 48.02 3.91
C GLY A 616 -5.76 48.69 4.30
N LEU A 617 -4.96 49.22 3.37
CA LEU A 617 -3.69 49.87 3.67
C LEU A 617 -3.88 51.38 3.88
N TYR A 618 -3.34 51.90 4.98
CA TYR A 618 -3.37 53.30 5.39
C TYR A 618 -2.05 53.70 6.05
N ARG A 619 -1.67 54.98 5.97
CA ARG A 619 -0.42 55.52 6.52
C ARG A 619 -0.64 56.74 7.38
N GLN A 620 0.10 56.82 8.48
CA GLN A 620 0.21 57.96 9.38
C GLN A 620 1.64 58.48 9.28
N SER A 621 1.87 59.41 8.35
CA SER A 621 3.21 59.91 8.01
C SER A 621 3.84 60.75 9.13
N ASP A 622 3.01 61.37 9.97
CA ASP A 622 3.37 62.15 11.15
C ASP A 622 3.98 61.30 12.27
N VAL A 623 3.37 60.16 12.57
CA VAL A 623 3.83 59.19 13.59
C VAL A 623 4.51 57.95 12.98
N ARG A 624 4.97 58.04 11.73
CA ARG A 624 5.65 56.99 10.96
C ARG A 624 5.05 55.58 11.13
N THR A 625 3.72 55.48 11.07
CA THR A 625 3.00 54.21 11.27
C THR A 625 2.23 53.80 10.01
N THR A 626 2.47 52.60 9.50
CA THR A 626 1.66 51.98 8.44
C THR A 626 0.67 50.99 9.05
N VAL A 627 -0.60 51.06 8.65
CA VAL A 627 -1.68 50.19 9.11
C VAL A 627 -2.17 49.34 7.94
N TRP A 628 -2.30 48.04 8.15
CA TRP A 628 -2.91 47.12 7.20
C TRP A 628 -4.06 46.34 7.84
N CYS A 629 -5.28 46.62 7.38
CA CYS A 629 -6.49 45.91 7.77
C CYS A 629 -6.71 44.67 6.89
N THR A 630 -6.95 43.52 7.51
CA THR A 630 -7.20 42.24 6.82
C THR A 630 -8.13 41.33 7.65
N ALA A 631 -8.70 40.31 7.04
CA ALA A 631 -9.51 39.31 7.74
C ALA A 631 -8.61 38.23 8.36
N VAL A 632 -9.00 37.70 9.52
CA VAL A 632 -8.35 36.54 10.14
C VAL A 632 -8.77 35.27 9.40
N ASP A 633 -7.78 34.51 8.94
CA ASP A 633 -7.98 33.23 8.24
C ASP A 633 -7.41 32.03 9.03
N ASN A 634 -7.69 30.82 8.54
CA ASN A 634 -7.23 29.57 9.18
C ASN A 634 -5.71 29.40 9.14
N ASP A 635 -5.00 30.00 8.18
CA ASP A 635 -3.54 29.88 8.08
C ASP A 635 -2.83 30.74 9.13
N MET A 636 -3.37 31.94 9.39
CA MET A 636 -2.96 32.83 10.48
C MET A 636 -3.07 32.13 11.85
N LEU A 637 -4.24 31.57 12.18
CA LEU A 637 -4.44 30.87 13.46
C LEU A 637 -3.68 29.54 13.56
N ARG A 638 -3.36 28.89 12.43
CA ARG A 638 -2.46 27.73 12.45
C ARG A 638 -1.03 28.11 12.87
N GLY A 639 -0.62 29.36 12.68
CA GLY A 639 0.75 29.84 12.93
C GLY A 639 1.67 29.68 11.74
N SER A 640 1.14 29.80 10.52
CA SER A 640 1.96 29.92 9.31
C SER A 640 2.28 31.38 9.04
N GLY A 641 3.53 31.69 8.69
CA GLY A 641 3.89 33.02 8.16
C GLY A 641 3.16 33.30 6.83
N ARG A 642 2.99 34.59 6.48
CA ARG A 642 2.25 35.00 5.27
C ARG A 642 2.96 36.08 4.46
N SER A 643 2.57 36.20 3.19
CA SER A 643 2.95 37.32 2.34
C SER A 643 2.31 38.63 2.84
N ILE A 644 3.09 39.71 2.84
CA ILE A 644 2.65 41.08 3.14
C ILE A 644 2.77 41.95 1.88
N PRO A 645 1.98 43.04 1.75
CA PRO A 645 2.13 43.97 0.64
C PRO A 645 3.56 44.52 0.51
N GLN A 646 4.07 44.60 -0.73
CA GLN A 646 5.40 45.18 -1.02
C GLN A 646 5.55 46.61 -0.49
N GLU A 647 4.45 47.36 -0.46
CA GLU A 647 4.37 48.69 0.12
C GLU A 647 4.75 48.72 1.61
N ILE A 648 4.41 47.70 2.41
CA ILE A 648 4.78 47.63 3.84
C ILE A 648 6.27 47.31 4.01
N ALA A 649 6.80 46.36 3.24
CA ALA A 649 8.23 46.06 3.27
C ALA A 649 9.07 47.26 2.81
N SER A 650 8.60 48.00 1.80
CA SER A 650 9.23 49.23 1.34
C SER A 650 9.17 50.34 2.40
N ASP A 651 8.06 50.47 3.13
CA ASP A 651 7.90 51.41 4.26
C ASP A 651 8.85 51.08 5.43
N LEU A 652 9.11 49.78 5.67
CA LEU A 652 10.12 49.27 6.61
C LEU A 652 11.56 49.42 6.09
N GLY A 653 11.77 49.94 4.87
CA GLY A 653 13.09 50.12 4.25
C GLY A 653 13.69 48.87 3.62
N LEU A 654 12.97 47.75 3.58
CA LEU A 654 13.44 46.48 3.03
C LEU A 654 13.44 46.48 1.50
N ARG A 655 14.48 45.84 0.94
CA ARG A 655 14.58 45.44 -0.47
C ARG A 655 14.59 43.91 -0.56
N PRO A 656 14.41 43.34 -1.76
CA PRO A 656 14.76 41.94 -2.00
C PRO A 656 16.19 41.64 -1.52
N GLY A 657 16.36 40.52 -0.84
CA GLY A 657 17.58 40.12 -0.12
C GLY A 657 17.54 40.46 1.38
N ASP A 658 16.79 41.47 1.79
CA ASP A 658 16.80 41.97 3.17
C ASP A 658 15.89 41.17 4.11
N ARG A 659 16.24 41.25 5.40
CA ARG A 659 15.48 40.75 6.53
C ARG A 659 15.58 41.71 7.71
N THR A 660 14.51 41.78 8.50
CA THR A 660 14.43 42.48 9.78
C THR A 660 13.56 41.69 10.75
N GLU A 661 13.45 42.15 11.99
CA GLU A 661 12.57 41.58 13.00
C GLU A 661 11.68 42.68 13.56
N LEU A 662 10.39 42.36 13.72
CA LEU A 662 9.41 43.25 14.31
C LEU A 662 9.28 42.97 15.81
N THR A 663 9.35 44.02 16.62
CA THR A 663 9.21 43.92 18.08
C THR A 663 7.73 43.93 18.48
N THR A 664 7.30 42.93 19.24
CA THR A 664 5.89 42.77 19.66
C THR A 664 5.79 42.39 21.14
N ALA A 665 4.58 42.39 21.70
CA ALA A 665 4.34 41.99 23.09
C ALA A 665 4.63 40.50 23.35
N ALA A 666 4.46 39.63 22.34
CA ALA A 666 4.73 38.19 22.44
C ALA A 666 6.20 37.83 22.15
N GLY A 667 6.93 38.67 21.40
CA GLY A 667 8.32 38.44 21.04
C GLY A 667 8.75 39.11 19.73
N LEU A 668 9.84 38.61 19.15
CA LEU A 668 10.36 39.07 17.86
C LEU A 668 9.75 38.26 16.71
N ILE A 669 9.20 38.94 15.71
CA ILE A 669 8.59 38.31 14.53
C ILE A 669 9.42 38.67 13.28
N PRO A 670 10.06 37.69 12.59
CA PRO A 670 10.88 38.00 11.43
C PRO A 670 10.04 38.46 10.24
N VAL A 671 10.60 39.41 9.48
CA VAL A 671 10.11 39.83 8.16
C VAL A 671 11.26 39.72 7.17
N ALA A 672 11.04 39.05 6.04
CA ALA A 672 12.08 38.83 5.03
C ALA A 672 11.52 38.99 3.61
N TRP A 673 12.35 39.49 2.70
CA TRP A 673 12.04 39.57 1.28
C TRP A 673 13.06 38.76 0.48
N SER A 674 12.70 37.55 0.07
CA SER A 674 13.58 36.74 -0.78
C SER A 674 13.73 37.32 -2.18
N GLU A 675 14.95 37.29 -2.73
CA GLU A 675 15.20 37.61 -4.15
C GLU A 675 14.67 36.51 -5.09
N THR A 676 14.58 35.26 -4.61
CA THR A 676 14.24 34.08 -5.42
C THR A 676 12.77 33.69 -5.36
N THR A 677 11.95 34.43 -4.59
CA THR A 677 10.53 34.10 -4.38
C THR A 677 9.60 35.11 -5.08
N HIS A 678 8.73 34.59 -5.97
CA HIS A 678 7.74 35.38 -6.71
C HIS A 678 6.62 36.01 -5.84
N SER A 679 6.34 35.47 -4.65
CA SER A 679 5.24 35.89 -3.77
C SER A 679 5.53 37.13 -2.89
N GLY A 680 6.67 37.79 -3.11
CA GLY A 680 7.04 39.04 -2.43
C GLY A 680 7.56 38.86 -1.00
N PRO A 681 7.49 39.90 -0.16
CA PRO A 681 7.95 39.85 1.22
C PRO A 681 6.99 39.06 2.12
N HIS A 682 7.53 38.42 3.15
CA HIS A 682 6.78 37.59 4.11
C HIS A 682 7.06 38.02 5.55
N ILE A 683 6.04 37.88 6.41
CA ILE A 683 6.12 37.96 7.87
C ILE A 683 6.02 36.55 8.47
N GLY A 684 6.70 36.33 9.60
CA GLY A 684 6.59 35.13 10.43
C GLY A 684 5.20 34.90 11.02
N SER A 685 5.08 33.89 11.88
CA SER A 685 3.83 33.59 12.58
C SER A 685 3.41 34.76 13.46
N ILE A 686 2.17 35.23 13.30
CA ILE A 686 1.53 36.22 14.19
C ILE A 686 0.53 35.56 15.15
N ARG A 687 0.50 34.23 15.23
CA ARG A 687 -0.53 33.45 15.94
C ARG A 687 -0.69 33.84 17.41
N GLU A 688 0.41 33.97 18.14
CA GLU A 688 0.40 34.30 19.57
C GLU A 688 -0.29 35.65 19.81
N LEU A 689 -0.05 36.64 18.95
CA LEU A 689 -0.72 37.95 18.99
C LEU A 689 -2.22 37.86 18.67
N LEU A 690 -2.65 36.87 17.89
CA LEU A 690 -4.08 36.62 17.61
C LEU A 690 -4.76 35.94 18.80
N GLU A 691 -4.12 34.94 19.39
CA GLU A 691 -4.58 34.24 20.59
C GLU A 691 -4.70 35.20 21.79
N ASP A 692 -3.68 36.03 22.04
CA ASP A 692 -3.71 37.10 23.06
C ASP A 692 -4.81 38.14 22.83
N SER A 693 -5.12 38.44 21.55
CA SER A 693 -6.18 39.39 21.19
C SER A 693 -7.60 38.80 21.23
N GLY A 694 -7.73 37.48 21.39
CA GLY A 694 -9.00 36.75 21.34
C GLY A 694 -9.65 36.68 19.96
N ALA A 695 -8.87 36.81 18.88
CA ALA A 695 -9.36 36.85 17.51
C ALA A 695 -9.83 35.49 16.98
N SER A 696 -10.94 35.48 16.26
CA SER A 696 -11.55 34.31 15.61
C SER A 696 -11.52 34.41 14.08
N VAL A 697 -11.68 33.27 13.38
CA VAL A 697 -11.75 33.24 11.91
C VAL A 697 -12.90 34.12 11.40
N GLY A 698 -12.59 35.04 10.48
CA GLY A 698 -13.55 36.01 9.92
C GLY A 698 -13.51 37.39 10.59
N ASP A 699 -12.92 37.52 11.78
CA ASP A 699 -12.74 38.82 12.43
C ASP A 699 -11.88 39.75 11.56
N GLN A 700 -12.13 41.06 11.65
CA GLN A 700 -11.29 42.07 11.02
C GLN A 700 -10.14 42.45 11.94
N LEU A 701 -8.94 42.58 11.38
CA LEU A 701 -7.68 42.74 12.10
C LEU A 701 -6.88 43.89 11.51
N ALA A 702 -6.43 44.83 12.33
CA ALA A 702 -5.45 45.84 11.96
C ALA A 702 -4.06 45.45 12.47
N LEU A 703 -3.12 45.25 11.53
CA LEU A 703 -1.69 45.15 11.79
C LEU A 703 -1.08 46.55 11.69
N ARG A 704 -0.47 47.05 12.77
CA ARG A 704 0.08 48.41 12.85
C ARG A 704 1.60 48.34 12.99
N PHE A 705 2.29 48.69 11.90
CA PHE A 705 3.74 48.68 11.80
C PHE A 705 4.28 50.07 12.14
N ASN A 706 5.03 50.18 13.24
CA ASN A 706 5.79 51.38 13.58
C ASN A 706 7.14 51.33 12.86
N LEU A 707 7.36 52.28 11.94
CA LEU A 707 8.54 52.32 11.06
C LEU A 707 9.75 53.00 11.72
N ALA A 708 9.61 53.50 12.96
CA ALA A 708 10.69 54.14 13.70
C ALA A 708 11.50 53.15 14.56
N ASP A 709 10.84 52.17 15.17
CA ASP A 709 11.40 51.17 16.09
C ASP A 709 11.19 49.71 15.62
N CYS A 710 10.60 49.52 14.43
CA CYS A 710 10.15 48.22 13.92
C CYS A 710 9.12 47.53 14.85
N GLY A 711 8.32 48.27 15.60
CA GLY A 711 7.23 47.72 16.40
C GLY A 711 6.07 47.19 15.55
N LEU A 712 5.40 46.12 16.01
CA LEU A 712 4.13 45.65 15.47
C LEU A 712 3.09 45.50 16.58
N GLU A 713 2.01 46.28 16.50
CA GLU A 713 0.79 46.08 17.28
C GLU A 713 -0.29 45.37 16.45
N VAL A 714 -1.12 44.58 17.10
CA VAL A 714 -2.28 43.92 16.53
C VAL A 714 -3.54 44.42 17.22
N ARG A 715 -4.58 44.79 16.46
CA ARG A 715 -5.87 45.25 17.01
C ARG A 715 -7.04 44.58 16.29
N VAL A 716 -7.93 43.95 17.04
CA VAL A 716 -9.18 43.38 16.51
C VAL A 716 -10.20 44.51 16.31
N ILE A 717 -10.68 44.64 15.08
CA ILE A 717 -11.72 45.57 14.66
C ILE A 717 -13.07 44.94 14.99
N ARG A 718 -13.56 45.24 16.21
CA ARG A 718 -14.86 44.74 16.72
C ARG A 718 -16.05 45.35 15.95
N PRO A 719 -17.23 44.70 15.91
CA PRO A 719 -18.43 45.24 15.27
C PRO A 719 -18.84 46.62 15.81
N PRO A 720 -19.61 47.41 15.03
CA PRO A 720 -19.96 48.79 15.37
C PRO A 720 -20.76 48.90 16.66
N THR A 721 -20.57 50.01 17.37
CA THR A 721 -21.27 50.33 18.62
C THR A 721 -22.05 51.65 18.57
N GLN A 722 -21.87 52.48 17.53
CA GLN A 722 -22.51 53.79 17.34
C GLN A 722 -22.68 54.13 15.85
N ASP A 723 -23.68 54.93 15.50
CA ASP A 723 -24.04 55.36 14.13
C ASP A 723 -23.30 56.63 13.65
N ASP A 724 -22.13 56.95 14.19
CA ASP A 724 -21.33 58.11 13.74
C ASP A 724 -20.32 57.74 12.64
N VAL A 725 -20.29 58.52 11.56
CA VAL A 725 -19.46 58.26 10.37
C VAL A 725 -17.96 58.39 10.67
N VAL A 726 -17.56 59.29 11.58
CA VAL A 726 -16.15 59.53 11.92
C VAL A 726 -15.66 58.48 12.92
N GLU A 727 -16.49 58.10 13.91
CA GLU A 727 -16.23 56.93 14.77
C GLU A 727 -16.05 55.66 13.93
N GLU A 728 -16.94 55.43 12.97
CA GLU A 728 -16.94 54.20 12.17
C GLU A 728 -15.75 54.12 11.20
N LEU A 729 -15.38 55.24 10.57
CA LEU A 729 -14.14 55.32 9.79
C LEU A 729 -12.90 55.14 10.68
N ALA A 730 -12.89 55.70 11.90
CA ALA A 730 -11.80 55.50 12.84
C ALA A 730 -11.72 54.03 13.29
N ARG A 731 -12.86 53.35 13.46
CA ARG A 731 -12.93 51.92 13.79
C ARG A 731 -12.36 51.05 12.67
N LEU A 732 -12.87 51.20 11.44
CA LEU A 732 -12.53 50.36 10.28
C LEU A 732 -11.07 50.55 9.79
N THR A 733 -10.55 51.77 9.88
CA THR A 733 -9.16 52.06 9.44
C THR A 733 -8.16 52.00 10.61
N THR A 734 -8.64 52.01 11.85
CA THR A 734 -7.87 52.25 13.09
C THR A 734 -7.04 53.55 13.10
N LEU A 735 -7.32 54.48 12.19
CA LEU A 735 -6.69 55.80 12.17
C LEU A 735 -7.29 56.73 13.24
N PRO A 736 -6.51 57.71 13.74
CA PRO A 736 -7.03 58.77 14.58
C PRO A 736 -8.20 59.52 13.92
N LYS A 737 -9.21 59.89 14.73
CA LYS A 737 -10.40 60.65 14.29
C LYS A 737 -10.04 61.92 13.52
N SER A 738 -8.94 62.58 13.91
CA SER A 738 -8.39 63.76 13.24
C SER A 738 -8.01 63.55 11.77
N LEU A 739 -7.65 62.32 11.36
CA LEU A 739 -7.32 61.97 9.97
C LEU A 739 -8.55 61.53 9.16
N VAL A 740 -9.50 60.82 9.79
CA VAL A 740 -10.71 60.33 9.10
C VAL A 740 -11.85 61.35 9.04
N ALA A 741 -11.89 62.35 9.93
CA ALA A 741 -12.93 63.39 9.92
C ALA A 741 -12.94 64.27 8.65
N HIS A 742 -11.87 64.24 7.85
CA HIS A 742 -11.78 65.03 6.61
C HIS A 742 -11.25 64.18 5.46
N ARG A 743 -12.00 64.14 4.36
CA ARG A 743 -11.67 63.40 3.14
C ARG A 743 -10.25 63.67 2.63
N THR A 744 -9.76 64.90 2.74
CA THR A 744 -8.39 65.29 2.32
C THR A 744 -7.29 64.61 3.14
N ARG A 745 -7.47 64.48 4.46
CA ARG A 745 -6.46 63.85 5.35
C ARG A 745 -6.43 62.34 5.17
N LEU A 746 -7.60 61.72 5.01
CA LEU A 746 -7.69 60.29 4.67
C LEU A 746 -7.13 60.00 3.26
N ALA A 747 -7.29 60.90 2.30
CA ALA A 747 -6.68 60.78 0.98
C ALA A 747 -5.15 60.79 1.06
N ALA A 748 -4.58 61.69 1.87
CA ALA A 748 -3.15 61.70 2.17
C ALA A 748 -2.68 60.39 2.86
N ALA A 749 -3.48 59.85 3.79
CA ALA A 749 -3.19 58.55 4.44
C ALA A 749 -3.24 57.35 3.48
N VAL A 750 -4.02 57.43 2.40
CA VAL A 750 -4.06 56.44 1.31
C VAL A 750 -2.98 56.70 0.24
N GLY A 751 -2.41 57.92 0.21
CA GLY A 751 -1.43 58.36 -0.77
C GLY A 751 -2.02 58.74 -2.13
N ILE A 752 -3.24 59.28 -2.17
CA ILE A 752 -3.96 59.64 -3.40
C ILE A 752 -4.58 61.04 -3.30
N ALA A 753 -4.96 61.64 -4.43
CA ALA A 753 -5.67 62.91 -4.45
C ALA A 753 -7.10 62.76 -3.85
N PRO A 754 -7.65 63.80 -3.17
CA PRO A 754 -8.96 63.70 -2.51
C PRO A 754 -10.14 63.42 -3.46
N ALA A 755 -10.03 63.83 -4.72
CA ALA A 755 -11.02 63.55 -5.76
C ALA A 755 -11.14 62.04 -6.01
N ASP A 756 -10.01 61.37 -6.20
CA ASP A 756 -9.92 59.96 -6.62
C ASP A 756 -10.08 58.96 -5.47
N LEU A 757 -10.10 59.42 -4.21
CA LEU A 757 -10.13 58.55 -3.03
C LEU A 757 -11.29 57.55 -3.04
N VAL A 758 -12.52 57.98 -3.31
CA VAL A 758 -13.69 57.08 -3.27
C VAL A 758 -13.60 56.01 -4.38
N PRO A 759 -13.39 56.37 -5.67
CA PRO A 759 -13.14 55.38 -6.72
C PRO A 759 -11.98 54.42 -6.43
N ALA A 760 -10.90 54.89 -5.79
CA ALA A 760 -9.76 54.04 -5.45
C ALA A 760 -10.07 53.07 -4.30
N LEU A 761 -10.83 53.50 -3.28
CA LEU A 761 -11.32 52.63 -2.20
C LEU A 761 -12.26 51.54 -2.75
N GLU A 762 -13.19 51.91 -3.63
CA GLU A 762 -14.07 50.96 -4.32
C GLU A 762 -13.27 49.95 -5.16
N ALA A 763 -12.37 50.45 -6.02
CA ALA A 763 -11.58 49.61 -6.93
C ALA A 763 -10.57 48.68 -6.21
N ARG A 764 -10.17 49.01 -4.97
CA ARG A 764 -9.32 48.14 -4.12
C ARG A 764 -10.10 47.26 -3.14
N GLY A 765 -11.44 47.33 -3.13
CA GLY A 765 -12.30 46.46 -2.32
C GLY A 765 -12.61 46.95 -0.90
N ASP A 766 -12.38 48.23 -0.59
CA ASP A 766 -12.73 48.88 0.68
C ASP A 766 -14.11 49.57 0.60
N GLY A 767 -15.12 48.86 0.08
CA GLY A 767 -16.44 49.44 -0.25
C GLY A 767 -17.19 50.07 0.94
N GLU A 768 -17.08 49.47 2.13
CA GLU A 768 -17.67 50.01 3.36
C GLU A 768 -17.06 51.38 3.71
N VAL A 769 -15.72 51.45 3.74
CA VAL A 769 -14.96 52.70 3.95
C VAL A 769 -15.27 53.71 2.84
N ALA A 770 -15.34 53.29 1.57
CA ALA A 770 -15.72 54.16 0.46
C ALA A 770 -17.11 54.81 0.67
N SER A 771 -18.11 54.02 1.08
CA SER A 771 -19.46 54.50 1.34
C SER A 771 -19.55 55.52 2.48
N LEU A 772 -18.73 55.34 3.51
CA LEU A 772 -18.64 56.26 4.65
C LEU A 772 -17.89 57.55 4.27
N VAL A 773 -16.79 57.44 3.51
CA VAL A 773 -16.03 58.61 2.99
C VAL A 773 -16.86 59.44 2.03
N ALA A 774 -17.74 58.83 1.24
CA ALA A 774 -18.67 59.55 0.37
C ALA A 774 -19.67 60.44 1.14
N ARG A 775 -19.93 60.15 2.42
CA ARG A 775 -20.79 60.95 3.32
C ARG A 775 -20.05 62.12 3.99
N LEU A 776 -18.72 62.20 3.89
CA LEU A 776 -17.94 63.30 4.44
C LEU A 776 -17.95 64.54 3.52
N PRO A 777 -18.02 65.76 4.08
CA PRO A 777 -17.94 66.98 3.27
C PRO A 777 -16.58 67.12 2.60
N LEU A 778 -16.59 67.37 1.29
CA LEU A 778 -15.46 67.95 0.56
C LEU A 778 -15.30 69.41 1.04
N GLN A 779 -14.20 69.73 1.72
CA GLN A 779 -13.88 71.14 1.99
C GLN A 779 -13.58 71.86 0.68
N ALA A 780 -14.43 72.83 0.32
CA ALA A 780 -14.07 73.84 -0.65
C ALA A 780 -12.93 74.71 -0.08
N GLY A 781 -11.94 75.05 -0.91
CA GLY A 781 -10.86 75.93 -0.50
C GLY A 781 -11.39 77.31 -0.11
N GLY A 782 -11.25 77.66 1.17
CA GLY A 782 -11.67 78.95 1.73
C GLY A 782 -10.47 79.81 2.08
N VAL A 783 -10.43 81.02 1.53
CA VAL A 783 -9.44 82.06 1.79
C VAL A 783 -9.41 82.42 3.28
N HIS A 784 -8.22 82.50 3.88
CA HIS A 784 -8.00 83.21 5.13
C HIS A 784 -7.66 84.68 4.83
N ASP A 785 -8.42 85.60 5.42
CA ASP A 785 -8.05 87.02 5.50
C ASP A 785 -8.57 87.60 6.83
N HIS A 786 -7.80 88.51 7.42
CA HIS A 786 -7.95 89.12 8.76
C HIS A 786 -7.91 88.16 9.99
N ASP A 787 -7.16 88.44 11.08
CA ASP A 787 -6.37 89.63 11.45
C ASP A 787 -5.04 89.28 12.16
N ALA A 788 -4.02 90.08 11.84
CA ALA A 788 -2.98 90.70 12.71
C ALA A 788 -2.25 89.86 13.81
N ASP A 789 -0.94 89.99 14.06
CA ASP A 789 -0.01 91.10 13.78
C ASP A 789 1.48 90.64 13.85
N GLN A 790 2.38 91.52 13.41
CA GLN A 790 3.81 91.63 13.76
C GLN A 790 4.88 90.65 13.21
N THR A 791 5.76 91.27 12.39
CA THR A 791 7.23 91.10 12.25
C THR A 791 7.83 90.20 11.13
N SER A 792 8.28 90.91 10.08
CA SER A 792 9.67 90.86 9.57
C SER A 792 10.10 89.86 8.47
N ASN A 793 9.72 90.19 7.23
CA ASN A 793 10.64 90.66 6.17
C ASN A 793 11.89 89.80 5.81
N MET A 794 11.90 89.14 4.62
CA MET A 794 12.77 89.53 3.47
C MET A 794 12.64 88.62 2.22
N ALA A 795 12.65 89.27 1.04
CA ALA A 795 13.20 88.86 -0.28
C ALA A 795 12.61 87.71 -1.14
N ALA A 796 11.97 88.14 -2.26
CA ALA A 796 12.10 87.70 -3.68
C ALA A 796 12.17 86.20 -4.11
N GLY A 797 11.59 85.77 -5.25
CA GLY A 797 10.78 86.46 -6.27
C GLY A 797 10.70 85.68 -7.62
N GLY A 798 9.72 86.00 -8.49
CA GLY A 798 9.50 85.41 -9.85
C GLY A 798 8.81 84.03 -9.84
N GLY A 799 7.85 83.67 -10.69
CA GLY A 799 7.54 84.07 -12.07
C GLY A 799 7.84 82.88 -13.01
N ALA A 800 7.00 82.43 -13.95
CA ALA A 800 5.75 82.96 -14.51
C ALA A 800 4.83 81.82 -15.04
N ALA A 801 3.62 82.16 -15.49
CA ALA A 801 2.60 81.23 -16.00
C ALA A 801 2.57 81.13 -17.54
N VAL A 802 1.95 80.07 -18.08
CA VAL A 802 1.29 80.06 -19.41
C VAL A 802 -0.01 79.23 -19.33
N SER A 803 -1.10 79.77 -19.86
CA SER A 803 -2.42 79.12 -20.00
C SER A 803 -2.82 78.95 -21.46
N ALA A 804 -3.60 77.92 -21.77
CA ALA A 804 -4.69 77.90 -22.77
C ALA A 804 -5.56 76.65 -22.49
N ASP A 805 -6.90 76.68 -22.33
CA ASP A 805 -7.97 76.99 -23.31
C ASP A 805 -7.92 76.10 -24.59
N ARG A 806 -9.01 75.52 -25.13
CA ARG A 806 -10.41 75.38 -24.67
C ARG A 806 -11.21 74.39 -25.58
N HIS A 807 -12.13 73.63 -24.98
CA HIS A 807 -13.44 73.14 -25.53
C HIS A 807 -13.55 72.00 -26.59
N PRO A 808 -14.70 71.24 -26.59
CA PRO A 808 -15.03 70.10 -27.47
C PRO A 808 -16.01 70.46 -28.62
N PRO A 809 -16.49 69.49 -29.45
CA PRO A 809 -17.90 69.04 -29.31
C PRO A 809 -18.30 67.63 -29.84
N ARG A 810 -19.51 67.17 -29.42
CA ARG A 810 -20.57 66.34 -30.10
C ARG A 810 -20.18 65.05 -30.87
N VAL A 811 -20.76 63.87 -30.58
CA VAL A 811 -22.18 63.41 -30.69
C VAL A 811 -22.71 63.37 -32.13
N ASP A 812 -22.96 62.15 -32.64
CA ASP A 812 -24.10 61.80 -33.50
C ASP A 812 -24.36 60.27 -33.48
N THR A 813 -25.63 59.88 -33.55
CA THR A 813 -26.10 58.51 -33.87
C THR A 813 -27.05 58.59 -35.06
N PRO A 814 -27.18 57.53 -35.89
CA PRO A 814 -28.48 56.83 -35.91
C PRO A 814 -28.48 55.33 -36.30
N ASN A 815 -29.01 54.50 -35.40
CA ASN A 815 -30.24 53.66 -35.55
C ASN A 815 -30.48 52.65 -36.73
N ARG A 816 -31.20 51.56 -36.37
CA ARG A 816 -31.92 50.53 -37.19
C ARG A 816 -31.04 49.49 -37.94
N ASP A 817 -31.41 48.21 -38.10
CA ASP A 817 -32.56 47.34 -37.69
C ASP A 817 -32.15 45.85 -37.94
N SER A 818 -32.76 44.73 -37.49
CA SER A 818 -33.85 44.41 -36.52
C SER A 818 -33.88 42.88 -36.21
N VAL A 819 -34.99 42.37 -35.63
CA VAL A 819 -35.44 40.95 -35.55
C VAL A 819 -34.89 40.04 -34.41
N ALA A 820 -35.80 39.26 -33.82
CA ALA A 820 -35.62 38.35 -32.68
C ALA A 820 -35.14 36.92 -33.07
N PRO A 821 -34.94 36.03 -32.08
CA PRO A 821 -35.44 34.67 -32.27
C PRO A 821 -36.27 34.07 -31.11
N ASN A 822 -36.94 32.99 -31.51
CA ASN A 822 -38.09 32.30 -30.96
C ASN A 822 -37.81 31.35 -29.76
N ARG A 823 -38.88 30.88 -29.11
CA ARG A 823 -38.90 29.80 -28.09
C ARG A 823 -39.17 28.41 -28.71
N GLY A 824 -38.73 27.37 -28.00
CA GLY A 824 -39.20 25.97 -28.13
C GLY A 824 -38.08 24.96 -27.87
N GLY A 825 -38.24 23.88 -27.11
CA GLY A 825 -39.39 23.37 -26.35
C GLY A 825 -39.12 21.93 -25.86
N ARG A 826 -40.13 21.31 -25.21
CA ARG A 826 -40.13 19.98 -24.52
C ARG A 826 -39.51 20.02 -23.10
N GLY A 827 -40.12 19.45 -22.06
CA GLY A 827 -41.47 18.87 -21.95
C GLY A 827 -41.51 17.71 -20.95
N ALA A 828 -42.21 17.88 -19.82
CA ALA A 828 -42.48 16.81 -18.85
C ALA A 828 -43.69 17.18 -17.96
N THR A 829 -44.82 16.50 -18.15
CA THR A 829 -45.92 16.34 -17.19
C THR A 829 -46.55 14.94 -17.41
N ASP A 830 -47.48 14.56 -16.52
CA ASP A 830 -48.43 13.43 -16.63
C ASP A 830 -47.79 12.06 -16.26
N LEU A 831 -48.08 11.41 -15.11
CA LEU A 831 -49.37 11.19 -14.44
C LEU A 831 -49.22 10.83 -12.95
N GLU A 832 -50.20 11.24 -12.13
CA GLU A 832 -50.50 10.64 -10.82
C GLU A 832 -51.51 9.49 -10.98
N ARG A 833 -51.38 8.40 -10.20
CA ARG A 833 -52.38 7.89 -9.21
C ARG A 833 -52.16 6.41 -8.80
N GLU A 834 -52.83 6.07 -7.69
CA GLU A 834 -52.97 4.75 -7.03
C GLU A 834 -51.69 4.24 -6.34
N ALA A 835 -51.50 4.19 -5.00
CA ALA A 835 -52.33 3.94 -3.80
C ALA A 835 -52.17 2.53 -3.21
N ASP A 836 -51.30 2.41 -2.20
CA ASP A 836 -51.59 1.80 -0.87
C ASP A 836 -50.37 2.03 0.04
N SER A 837 -50.48 2.76 1.16
CA SER A 837 -50.79 2.26 2.51
C SER A 837 -49.87 1.09 2.93
N THR A 838 -48.98 1.18 3.91
CA THR A 838 -49.15 1.70 5.28
C THR A 838 -47.79 1.96 5.94
N SER A 839 -47.63 3.05 6.70
CA SER A 839 -46.79 3.07 7.91
C SER A 839 -47.08 4.30 8.76
N THR A 840 -47.27 4.10 10.05
CA THR A 840 -47.77 5.11 11.00
C THR A 840 -46.61 5.97 11.53
N ALA A 841 -46.66 7.28 11.30
CA ALA A 841 -45.74 8.22 11.93
C ALA A 841 -46.11 8.42 13.41
N LEU A 842 -45.44 7.67 14.30
CA LEU A 842 -45.42 7.95 15.73
C LEU A 842 -44.48 9.13 16.01
N ALA A 843 -44.98 10.16 16.70
CA ALA A 843 -44.15 11.25 17.20
C ALA A 843 -43.18 10.70 18.24
N SER A 844 -41.87 10.83 17.99
CA SER A 844 -40.82 10.40 18.92
C SER A 844 -40.73 11.33 20.12
N ASP A 845 -40.58 10.73 21.30
CA ASP A 845 -40.45 11.41 22.59
C ASP A 845 -39.21 12.34 22.58
N PRO A 846 -39.27 13.60 23.07
CA PRO A 846 -38.10 14.50 23.10
C PRO A 846 -36.86 13.93 23.81
N ASP A 847 -37.03 13.04 24.79
CA ASP A 847 -35.91 12.31 25.40
C ASP A 847 -35.28 11.29 24.42
N GLN A 848 -36.10 10.59 23.64
CA GLN A 848 -35.64 9.60 22.65
C GLN A 848 -34.85 10.25 21.52
N ALA A 849 -35.31 11.39 20.99
CA ALA A 849 -34.59 12.15 19.96
C ALA A 849 -33.29 12.81 20.47
N THR A 850 -33.12 12.91 21.79
CA THR A 850 -31.88 13.39 22.42
C THR A 850 -30.90 12.24 22.61
N LEU A 851 -31.36 11.11 23.15
CA LEU A 851 -30.60 9.85 23.23
C LEU A 851 -30.07 9.38 21.87
N GLU A 852 -30.87 9.51 20.80
CA GLU A 852 -30.48 9.11 19.45
C GLU A 852 -29.30 9.95 18.91
N ARG A 853 -29.30 11.26 19.15
CA ARG A 853 -28.18 12.17 18.79
C ARG A 853 -26.92 11.92 19.64
N GLU A 854 -27.07 11.49 20.89
CA GLU A 854 -25.94 11.06 21.71
C GLU A 854 -25.36 9.74 21.21
N TYR A 855 -26.21 8.79 20.81
CA TYR A 855 -25.79 7.53 20.20
C TYR A 855 -25.05 7.74 18.87
N GLU A 856 -25.53 8.64 18.01
CA GLU A 856 -24.82 9.04 16.78
C GLU A 856 -23.41 9.54 17.07
N ARG A 857 -23.26 10.38 18.11
CA ARG A 857 -21.96 10.90 18.55
C ARG A 857 -21.06 9.80 19.13
N ALA A 858 -21.62 8.84 19.88
CA ALA A 858 -20.90 7.68 20.40
C ALA A 858 -20.35 6.79 19.27
N VAL A 859 -21.17 6.47 18.27
CA VAL A 859 -20.76 5.71 17.07
C VAL A 859 -19.68 6.45 16.27
N ALA A 860 -19.83 7.77 16.06
CA ALA A 860 -18.82 8.57 15.37
C ALA A 860 -17.48 8.63 16.13
N ASN A 861 -17.51 8.73 17.46
CA ASN A 861 -16.33 8.68 18.31
C ASN A 861 -15.65 7.30 18.27
N ALA A 862 -16.43 6.22 18.35
CA ALA A 862 -15.90 4.85 18.24
C ALA A 862 -15.20 4.64 16.89
N MET A 863 -15.81 5.07 15.80
CA MET A 863 -15.21 5.07 14.45
C MET A 863 -13.93 5.90 14.35
N MET A 864 -13.85 7.07 15.00
CA MET A 864 -12.63 7.87 15.06
C MET A 864 -11.51 7.16 15.84
N GLN A 865 -11.86 6.44 16.91
CA GLN A 865 -10.91 5.64 17.68
C GLN A 865 -10.44 4.38 16.94
N MET A 866 -11.33 3.72 16.17
CA MET A 866 -10.95 2.65 15.24
C MET A 866 -9.87 3.11 14.26
N ARG A 867 -10.06 4.29 13.66
CA ARG A 867 -9.06 4.89 12.77
C ARG A 867 -7.71 5.13 13.47
N SER A 868 -7.72 5.61 14.71
CA SER A 868 -6.48 5.88 15.46
C SER A 868 -5.69 4.62 15.83
N ILE A 869 -6.32 3.44 15.81
CA ILE A 869 -5.65 2.14 15.97
C ILE A 869 -5.38 1.43 14.64
N GLY A 870 -5.52 2.13 13.50
CA GLY A 870 -5.19 1.61 12.17
C GLY A 870 -6.24 0.66 11.57
N TYR A 871 -7.47 0.63 12.10
CA TYR A 871 -8.56 -0.16 11.52
C TYR A 871 -9.28 0.63 10.41
N ASP A 872 -9.60 -0.02 9.27
CA ASP A 872 -10.36 0.60 8.18
C ASP A 872 -11.87 0.63 8.47
N GLU A 873 -12.37 1.77 8.97
CA GLU A 873 -13.80 1.96 9.18
C GLU A 873 -14.59 2.37 7.91
N ALA A 874 -14.02 2.34 6.70
CA ALA A 874 -14.68 2.84 5.48
C ALA A 874 -16.02 2.16 5.16
N ALA A 875 -16.12 0.84 5.29
CA ALA A 875 -17.37 0.11 5.06
C ALA A 875 -18.47 0.51 6.06
N LEU A 876 -18.11 0.63 7.34
CA LEU A 876 -19.01 1.08 8.40
C LEU A 876 -19.41 2.55 8.21
N ARG A 877 -18.45 3.41 7.83
CA ARG A 877 -18.68 4.84 7.51
C ARG A 877 -19.66 5.01 6.36
N LYS A 878 -19.53 4.21 5.31
CA LYS A 878 -20.46 4.19 4.17
C LYS A 878 -21.86 3.74 4.61
N LEU A 879 -21.95 2.69 5.43
CA LEU A 879 -23.24 2.21 5.95
C LEU A 879 -23.94 3.27 6.82
N VAL A 880 -23.24 3.82 7.82
CA VAL A 880 -23.75 4.88 8.72
C VAL A 880 -24.17 6.12 7.92
N ALA A 881 -23.38 6.55 6.93
CA ALA A 881 -23.74 7.68 6.06
C ALA A 881 -24.95 7.41 5.15
N THR A 882 -25.30 6.13 4.90
CA THR A 882 -26.42 5.75 4.02
C THR A 882 -27.73 5.57 4.79
N VAL A 883 -27.69 5.01 6.00
CA VAL A 883 -28.92 4.66 6.76
C VAL A 883 -29.01 5.27 8.17
N GLY A 884 -27.99 6.02 8.62
CA GLY A 884 -27.90 6.55 9.98
C GLY A 884 -27.37 5.54 11.00
N SER A 885 -26.78 6.03 12.10
CA SER A 885 -26.06 5.19 13.07
C SER A 885 -26.93 4.12 13.71
N ARG A 886 -28.16 4.46 14.12
CA ARG A 886 -29.09 3.50 14.75
C ARG A 886 -29.46 2.36 13.81
N ARG A 887 -29.91 2.67 12.59
CA ARG A 887 -30.34 1.66 11.61
C ARG A 887 -29.18 0.80 11.12
N ALA A 888 -27.99 1.38 10.96
CA ALA A 888 -26.77 0.63 10.69
C ALA A 888 -26.46 -0.39 11.80
N SER A 889 -26.69 -0.01 13.06
CA SER A 889 -26.45 -0.86 14.22
C SER A 889 -27.45 -2.02 14.32
N GLU A 890 -28.73 -1.77 14.03
CA GLU A 890 -29.75 -2.82 13.92
C GLU A 890 -29.40 -3.85 12.84
N LEU A 891 -28.99 -3.39 11.65
CA LEU A 891 -28.57 -4.28 10.56
C LEU A 891 -27.37 -5.16 10.96
N ILE A 892 -26.40 -4.63 11.73
CA ILE A 892 -25.24 -5.37 12.24
C ILE A 892 -25.66 -6.40 13.32
N ALA A 893 -26.63 -6.06 14.16
CA ALA A 893 -27.19 -6.95 15.17
C ALA A 893 -28.02 -8.11 14.57
N ASP A 894 -28.58 -7.93 13.38
CA ASP A 894 -29.37 -8.95 12.69
C ASP A 894 -28.56 -9.96 11.86
N LEU A 895 -27.29 -9.67 11.56
CA LEU A 895 -26.37 -10.62 10.91
C LEU A 895 -26.23 -11.90 11.75
N ALA A 896 -26.20 -13.06 11.08
CA ALA A 896 -26.00 -14.35 11.76
C ALA A 896 -24.59 -14.47 12.34
N GLU A 897 -23.59 -14.01 11.59
CA GLU A 897 -22.17 -14.05 11.96
C GLU A 897 -21.66 -12.65 12.37
N PRO A 898 -20.59 -12.56 13.19
CA PRO A 898 -19.94 -11.29 13.49
C PRO A 898 -19.36 -10.64 12.22
N THR A 899 -19.36 -9.31 12.16
CA THR A 899 -18.70 -8.58 11.06
C THR A 899 -17.18 -8.77 11.10
N ALA A 900 -16.51 -8.63 9.95
CA ALA A 900 -15.04 -8.59 9.90
C ALA A 900 -14.45 -7.51 10.84
N ALA A 901 -15.17 -6.39 11.02
CA ALA A 901 -14.82 -5.34 11.98
C ALA A 901 -14.85 -5.85 13.43
N PHE A 902 -15.90 -6.57 13.82
CA PHE A 902 -16.01 -7.18 15.15
C PHE A 902 -14.87 -8.18 15.41
N VAL A 903 -14.58 -9.06 14.44
CA VAL A 903 -13.50 -10.07 14.57
C VAL A 903 -12.12 -9.40 14.66
N ALA A 904 -11.88 -8.33 13.89
CA ALA A 904 -10.63 -7.57 13.98
C ALA A 904 -10.48 -6.86 15.34
N LEU A 905 -11.53 -6.20 15.83
CA LEU A 905 -11.53 -5.55 17.14
C LEU A 905 -11.38 -6.54 18.30
N HIS A 906 -11.92 -7.76 18.18
CA HIS A 906 -11.67 -8.85 19.12
C HIS A 906 -10.20 -9.25 19.17
N ARG A 907 -9.55 -9.46 18.01
CA ARG A 907 -8.10 -9.77 17.95
C ARG A 907 -7.22 -8.67 18.53
N LEU A 908 -7.65 -7.41 18.46
CA LEU A 908 -6.95 -6.26 19.04
C LEU A 908 -7.29 -6.00 20.52
N GLY A 909 -8.17 -6.80 21.14
CA GLY A 909 -8.65 -6.57 22.51
C GLY A 909 -9.48 -5.28 22.66
N ARG A 910 -10.01 -4.73 21.56
CA ARG A 910 -10.73 -3.44 21.48
C ARG A 910 -12.21 -3.59 21.12
N LEU A 911 -12.87 -4.62 21.67
CA LEU A 911 -14.32 -4.81 21.51
C LEU A 911 -15.15 -3.67 22.11
N ASP A 912 -14.59 -2.84 23.00
CA ASP A 912 -15.20 -1.61 23.50
C ASP A 912 -15.58 -0.63 22.36
N LEU A 913 -14.84 -0.65 21.25
CA LEU A 913 -15.13 0.16 20.07
C LEU A 913 -16.22 -0.43 19.17
N SER A 914 -16.57 -1.71 19.31
CA SER A 914 -17.54 -2.36 18.43
C SER A 914 -18.94 -1.73 18.52
N ILE A 915 -19.68 -1.73 17.42
CA ILE A 915 -21.07 -1.26 17.39
C ILE A 915 -21.91 -2.04 18.39
N GLU A 916 -21.69 -3.36 18.47
CA GLU A 916 -22.31 -4.23 19.47
C GLU A 916 -22.07 -3.76 20.92
N ALA A 917 -20.86 -3.32 21.27
CA ALA A 917 -20.58 -2.77 22.60
C ALA A 917 -21.23 -1.40 22.82
N GLN A 918 -21.26 -0.53 21.80
CA GLN A 918 -21.94 0.77 21.89
C GLN A 918 -23.46 0.60 22.11
N MET A 919 -24.12 -0.31 21.37
CA MET A 919 -25.53 -0.67 21.55
C MET A 919 -25.81 -1.26 22.95
N SER A 920 -24.90 -2.10 23.46
CA SER A 920 -25.04 -2.74 24.78
C SER A 920 -24.71 -1.81 25.96
N SER A 921 -24.21 -0.60 25.73
CA SER A 921 -23.92 0.37 26.78
C SER A 921 -25.20 0.91 27.43
N ARG A 922 -25.18 1.07 28.76
CA ARG A 922 -26.37 1.41 29.57
C ARG A 922 -27.22 2.59 29.07
N PRO A 923 -26.68 3.76 28.63
CA PRO A 923 -27.52 4.87 28.18
C PRO A 923 -28.30 4.55 26.89
N TYR A 924 -27.77 3.70 26.00
CA TYR A 924 -28.32 3.53 24.65
C TYR A 924 -29.19 2.28 24.46
N ARG A 925 -29.24 1.35 25.42
CA ARG A 925 -30.09 0.15 25.36
C ARG A 925 -31.56 0.48 25.04
N GLY A 926 -32.09 1.57 25.59
CA GLY A 926 -33.49 1.99 25.36
C GLY A 926 -33.83 2.35 23.90
N LEU A 927 -32.84 2.51 23.02
CA LEU A 927 -33.04 2.78 21.60
C LEU A 927 -33.30 1.50 20.77
N PHE A 928 -33.00 0.32 21.32
CA PHE A 928 -32.97 -0.94 20.57
C PHE A 928 -33.94 -2.00 21.12
N GLU A 929 -34.53 -2.78 20.23
CA GLU A 929 -35.39 -3.89 20.60
C GLU A 929 -34.63 -5.00 21.35
N SER A 930 -35.30 -5.63 22.33
CA SER A 930 -34.73 -6.67 23.19
C SER A 930 -34.13 -7.87 22.42
N ARG A 931 -34.59 -8.14 21.20
CA ARG A 931 -34.01 -9.19 20.32
C ARG A 931 -32.61 -8.84 19.84
N HIS A 932 -32.36 -7.58 19.48
CA HIS A 932 -31.03 -7.12 19.05
C HIS A 932 -30.07 -7.14 20.24
N LEU A 933 -30.50 -6.57 21.37
CA LEU A 933 -29.72 -6.55 22.62
C LEU A 933 -29.35 -7.97 23.10
N SER A 934 -30.27 -8.92 23.03
CA SER A 934 -30.01 -10.33 23.40
C SER A 934 -28.97 -10.97 22.48
N ARG A 935 -29.07 -10.75 21.16
CA ARG A 935 -28.13 -11.29 20.16
C ARG A 935 -26.73 -10.74 20.35
N ILE A 936 -26.58 -9.41 20.45
CA ILE A 936 -25.26 -8.78 20.60
C ILE A 936 -24.64 -9.07 21.97
N THR A 937 -25.43 -9.16 23.04
CA THR A 937 -24.94 -9.52 24.38
C THR A 937 -24.36 -10.94 24.36
N ARG A 938 -25.06 -11.89 23.72
CA ARG A 938 -24.53 -13.25 23.54
C ARG A 938 -23.23 -13.24 22.71
N ARG A 939 -23.22 -12.53 21.57
CA ARG A 939 -22.03 -12.39 20.70
C ARG A 939 -20.81 -11.82 21.44
N LEU A 940 -21.01 -10.79 22.26
CA LEU A 940 -19.97 -10.18 23.10
C LEU A 940 -19.45 -11.15 24.17
N GLN A 941 -20.35 -11.87 24.85
CA GLN A 941 -20.00 -12.86 25.88
C GLN A 941 -19.26 -14.09 25.30
N GLU A 942 -19.68 -14.59 24.13
CA GLU A 942 -19.00 -15.64 23.37
C GLU A 942 -17.54 -15.26 23.02
N HIS A 943 -17.26 -13.96 22.92
CA HIS A 943 -15.94 -13.39 22.62
C HIS A 943 -15.28 -12.71 23.84
N GLY A 944 -15.60 -13.18 25.05
CA GLY A 944 -14.93 -12.79 26.30
C GLY A 944 -15.17 -11.36 26.80
N PHE A 945 -16.02 -10.56 26.13
CA PHE A 945 -16.29 -9.19 26.53
C PHE A 945 -17.32 -9.13 27.68
N LYS A 946 -16.94 -8.49 28.79
CA LYS A 946 -17.82 -8.27 29.92
C LYS A 946 -18.84 -7.18 29.59
N VAL A 947 -20.08 -7.58 29.37
CA VAL A 947 -21.22 -6.65 29.26
C VAL A 947 -21.66 -6.24 30.66
N ASP A 948 -21.50 -4.97 31.01
CA ASP A 948 -22.01 -4.39 32.27
C ASP A 948 -23.55 -4.35 32.26
N LEU A 949 -24.18 -5.45 32.66
CA LEU A 949 -25.65 -5.57 32.80
C LEU A 949 -26.21 -4.44 33.67
#